data_AF-A0A378J6D8-F1
#
_entry.id   AF-A0A378J6D8-F1
#
_cell.length_a   1.000
_cell.length_b   1.000
_cell.length_c   1.000
_cell.angle_alpha   90.00
_cell.angle_beta   90.00
_cell.angle_gamma   90.00
#
_symmetry.space_group_name_H-M   'P 1'
#
loop_
_entity.id
_entity.type
_entity.pdbx_description
1 polymer ?
#
loop_
_entity_poly.entity_id
_entity_poly.type
_entity_poly.pdbx_seq_one_letter_code
_entity_poly.pdbx_strand_id
1 'polypeptide(L)'
;MQRIVVFLIFIGMSLGMAFAQNSLMSVKVIPLPQEKVRIDFEFAHPMKQQPSSFVTQNPARIVIDFVNVNLQLPPEQRTKKIKFGSLNNYTLVAVGSRARAVLDLNYPIPYLGSVSGRVYTIILNGKSNELFQSPKEVLVTNRPVKTNYEITHFDFRGVERQGGRAIVDVSSTSIPVDVEEHDTEVVVKFLNTKVPQSLKKRFDVSDFRSPVKLITFQQIGKNAHMTLFGERYFSHNIYQVNKQFMVDVIPLTQEEIEQAKLKKKVFSGRRISLNFQNISIRAVLQLLADFTGINIVASDRVQGNITLRLNNIPWDQALDIILTTQGLAKRQNGNVMVIDTQKSFSDMEEQQLKSQNKIQKLEPVRSELIQINYAKATDLAILIKDKQNSLLSDKGRVSVDTRTNTIWIQDTGTRVDEVRKLIKELDVPVKQVLIEARIVQVTKDFAQDLGIRWGVSKPQHLSGTLAGANPATVGIALAQLGNNILLDLELSALESEGLAELISSPKLITANQQPAVIESGQEVPYQEATSSGATAVAFKKAVLSLNVTPQITPDNKVLMALKINQDVVLRLETYNGVPAIATKEIQTNVLVSNGQTIVLGGIYQQDKSKTIVRVPFFGQLPVVGNLFKNTQIGIKNDELLIFITPKIITNSLSITTIEGIKPVRFDEK
;
A
#
# COMPACT_ATOMS: atom_id res chain seq x y z
N MET A 1 3.41 68.63 17.98
CA MET A 1 4.72 67.98 18.25
C MET A 1 4.42 66.49 18.43
N GLN A 2 4.91 65.48 17.71
CA GLN A 2 6.05 65.29 16.81
C GLN A 2 5.68 64.33 15.65
N ARG A 3 5.95 64.81 14.43
CA ARG A 3 6.58 64.17 13.25
C ARG A 3 6.15 62.79 12.68
N ILE A 4 5.70 62.87 11.40
CA ILE A 4 6.13 62.11 10.18
C ILE A 4 5.67 60.63 10.13
N VAL A 5 4.84 60.18 9.17
CA VAL A 5 5.18 59.83 7.77
C VAL A 5 4.01 60.12 6.80
N VAL A 6 4.39 60.48 5.58
CA VAL A 6 3.65 61.07 4.46
C VAL A 6 3.11 59.99 3.49
N PHE A 7 1.90 60.25 2.96
CA PHE A 7 1.25 59.75 1.74
C PHE A 7 0.81 58.27 1.60
N LEU A 8 -0.51 58.07 1.64
CA LEU A 8 -1.23 57.03 0.90
C LEU A 8 -2.73 57.33 0.91
N ILE A 9 -3.30 57.68 -0.25
CA ILE A 9 -4.72 57.51 -0.69
C ILE A 9 -4.67 57.83 -2.20
N PHE A 10 -4.60 56.86 -3.11
CA PHE A 10 -5.60 55.90 -3.59
C PHE A 10 -6.80 56.53 -4.33
N ILE A 11 -7.08 55.96 -5.52
CA ILE A 11 -8.24 56.12 -6.41
C ILE A 11 -8.12 57.32 -7.38
N GLY A 12 -8.16 57.18 -8.70
CA GLY A 12 -8.37 56.02 -9.55
C GLY A 12 -8.47 56.47 -11.00
N MET A 13 -7.77 55.78 -11.90
CA MET A 13 -8.16 55.65 -13.30
C MET A 13 -7.36 54.50 -13.90
N SER A 14 -8.06 53.39 -14.08
CA SER A 14 -7.58 52.17 -14.72
C SER A 14 -7.34 52.42 -16.21
N LEU A 15 -6.08 52.62 -16.60
CA LEU A 15 -5.65 52.32 -17.96
C LEU A 15 -5.48 50.80 -18.07
N GLY A 16 -6.54 50.12 -18.50
CA GLY A 16 -6.42 48.76 -18.99
C GLY A 16 -5.53 48.76 -20.22
N MET A 17 -4.31 48.24 -20.11
CA MET A 17 -3.55 47.83 -21.30
C MET A 17 -4.34 46.73 -22.00
N ALA A 18 -5.09 47.10 -23.04
CA ALA A 18 -5.62 46.13 -23.99
C ALA A 18 -4.41 45.42 -24.63
N PHE A 19 -4.22 44.13 -24.32
CA PHE A 19 -3.27 43.30 -25.06
C PHE A 19 -3.71 43.28 -26.51
N ALA A 20 -2.95 43.94 -27.40
CA ALA A 20 -3.20 43.88 -28.82
C ALA A 20 -3.23 42.41 -29.26
N GLN A 21 -4.38 41.97 -29.80
CA GLN A 21 -4.60 40.61 -30.26
C GLN A 21 -3.71 40.36 -31.48
N ASN A 22 -2.91 39.28 -31.47
CA ASN A 22 -2.04 38.94 -32.60
C ASN A 22 -2.87 38.24 -33.70
N SER A 23 -2.35 38.18 -34.92
CA SER A 23 -3.07 37.64 -36.07
C SER A 23 -2.26 36.56 -36.77
N LEU A 24 -2.85 35.39 -37.00
CA LEU A 24 -2.26 34.34 -37.84
C LEU A 24 -2.45 34.71 -39.31
N MET A 25 -1.34 34.93 -40.01
CA MET A 25 -1.27 35.46 -41.37
C MET A 25 -1.12 34.40 -42.44
N SER A 26 -0.32 33.37 -42.18
CA SER A 26 -0.04 32.33 -43.17
C SER A 26 0.29 31.00 -42.50
N VAL A 27 0.01 29.89 -43.19
CA VAL A 27 0.48 28.55 -42.83
C VAL A 27 1.18 27.95 -44.04
N LYS A 28 2.47 27.63 -43.89
CA LYS A 28 3.29 27.03 -44.95
C LYS A 28 3.65 25.60 -44.55
N VAL A 29 3.44 24.66 -45.45
CA VAL A 29 3.80 23.24 -45.24
C VAL A 29 4.87 22.86 -46.24
N ILE A 30 6.01 22.42 -45.72
CA ILE A 30 7.24 22.16 -46.47
C ILE A 30 7.62 20.68 -46.21
N PRO A 31 7.61 19.82 -47.23
CA PRO A 31 8.14 18.47 -47.09
C PRO A 31 9.66 18.53 -46.93
N LEU A 32 10.21 17.70 -46.04
CA LEU A 32 11.63 17.53 -45.80
C LEU A 32 12.06 16.09 -46.13
N PRO A 33 13.37 15.81 -46.31
CA PRO A 33 13.86 14.44 -46.50
C PRO A 33 13.45 13.49 -45.38
N GLN A 34 13.47 12.18 -45.65
CA GLN A 34 13.10 11.12 -44.69
C GLN A 34 11.65 11.20 -44.18
N GLU A 35 10.70 11.52 -45.07
CA GLU A 35 9.26 11.65 -44.74
C GLU A 35 8.92 12.70 -43.66
N LYS A 36 9.86 13.60 -43.33
CA LYS A 36 9.63 14.67 -42.38
C LYS A 36 8.77 15.77 -43.00
N VAL A 37 7.97 16.44 -42.19
CA VAL A 37 7.13 17.57 -42.64
C VAL A 37 7.34 18.75 -41.71
N ARG A 38 7.70 19.90 -42.26
CA ARG A 38 7.78 21.17 -41.53
C ARG A 38 6.53 21.99 -41.80
N ILE A 39 5.85 22.46 -40.75
CA ILE A 39 4.75 23.42 -40.85
C ILE A 39 5.17 24.70 -40.13
N ASP A 40 5.08 25.83 -40.83
CA ASP A 40 5.38 27.16 -40.32
C ASP A 40 4.08 27.97 -40.21
N PHE A 41 3.76 28.42 -39.01
CA PHE A 41 2.65 29.34 -38.71
C PHE A 41 3.23 30.75 -38.56
N GLU A 42 2.84 31.66 -39.45
CA GLU A 42 3.36 33.03 -39.51
C GLU A 42 2.37 34.03 -38.91
N PHE A 43 2.84 34.86 -37.97
CA PHE A 43 2.03 35.82 -37.23
C PHE A 43 2.39 37.28 -37.56
N ALA A 44 1.43 38.19 -37.41
CA ALA A 44 1.65 39.63 -37.64
C ALA A 44 2.72 40.23 -36.71
N HIS A 45 2.73 39.79 -35.44
CA HIS A 45 3.69 40.24 -34.42
C HIS A 45 4.45 39.05 -33.78
N PRO A 46 5.67 39.28 -33.24
CA PRO A 46 6.44 38.21 -32.59
C PRO A 46 5.69 37.55 -31.43
N MET A 47 5.78 36.23 -31.34
CA MET A 47 5.13 35.44 -30.30
C MET A 47 5.91 35.54 -28.98
N LYS A 48 5.23 35.97 -27.91
CA LYS A 48 5.83 36.11 -26.57
C LYS A 48 5.84 34.79 -25.76
N GLN A 49 5.05 33.80 -26.16
CA GLN A 49 4.91 32.51 -25.46
C GLN A 49 4.76 31.37 -26.47
N GLN A 50 5.26 30.19 -26.10
CA GLN A 50 5.06 28.97 -26.89
C GLN A 50 3.58 28.53 -26.80
N PRO A 51 2.96 28.08 -27.90
CA PRO A 51 1.56 27.66 -27.89
C PRO A 51 1.39 26.35 -27.13
N SER A 52 0.24 26.20 -26.45
CA SER A 52 -0.14 24.93 -25.84
C SER A 52 -0.48 23.91 -26.91
N SER A 53 -0.06 22.66 -26.73
CA SER A 53 -0.34 21.59 -27.68
C SER A 53 -0.65 20.27 -26.97
N PHE A 54 -1.49 19.46 -27.59
CA PHE A 54 -1.85 18.12 -27.12
C PHE A 54 -1.97 17.17 -28.31
N VAL A 55 -1.74 15.89 -28.06
CA VAL A 55 -1.81 14.82 -29.06
C VAL A 55 -2.93 13.86 -28.68
N THR A 56 -3.71 13.43 -29.66
CA THR A 56 -4.68 12.33 -29.52
C THR A 56 -4.19 11.13 -30.32
N GLN A 57 -4.41 9.90 -29.84
CA GLN A 57 -3.95 8.69 -30.52
C GLN A 57 -5.02 8.05 -31.42
N ASN A 58 -6.29 8.07 -30.99
CA ASN A 58 -7.41 7.51 -31.75
C ASN A 58 -8.57 8.52 -31.83
N PRO A 59 -8.68 9.32 -32.91
CA PRO A 59 -7.79 9.38 -34.08
C PRO A 59 -6.45 10.10 -33.80
N ALA A 60 -5.41 9.79 -34.58
CA ALA A 60 -4.10 10.41 -34.45
C ALA A 60 -4.14 11.89 -34.87
N ARG A 61 -4.06 12.81 -33.90
CA ARG A 61 -4.10 14.27 -34.17
C ARG A 61 -3.11 15.02 -33.29
N ILE A 62 -2.56 16.11 -33.82
CA ILE A 62 -1.86 17.13 -33.02
C ILE A 62 -2.72 18.38 -33.02
N VAL A 63 -3.10 18.84 -31.84
CA VAL A 63 -3.86 20.08 -31.66
C VAL A 63 -2.98 21.13 -31.01
N ILE A 64 -2.95 22.32 -31.58
CA ILE A 64 -2.11 23.44 -31.15
C ILE A 64 -3.02 24.65 -30.94
N ASP A 65 -3.00 25.20 -29.73
CA ASP A 65 -3.82 26.34 -29.34
C ASP A 65 -2.94 27.59 -29.18
N PHE A 66 -3.22 28.59 -30.01
CA PHE A 66 -2.60 29.91 -29.96
C PHE A 66 -3.51 30.88 -29.19
N VAL A 67 -3.07 31.28 -28.01
CA VAL A 67 -3.82 32.17 -27.11
C VAL A 67 -3.74 33.62 -27.59
N ASN A 68 -4.87 34.35 -27.57
CA ASN A 68 -4.97 35.75 -28.00
C ASN A 68 -4.58 35.97 -29.47
N VAL A 69 -4.89 34.99 -30.32
CA VAL A 69 -4.65 35.05 -31.77
C VAL A 69 -5.97 35.00 -32.53
N ASN A 70 -6.19 35.92 -33.47
CA ASN A 70 -7.28 35.86 -34.43
C ASN A 70 -6.84 35.23 -35.77
N LEU A 71 -7.80 34.69 -36.53
CA LEU A 71 -7.55 34.09 -37.85
C LEU A 71 -7.84 35.11 -38.97
N GLN A 72 -6.81 35.76 -39.50
CA GLN A 72 -6.89 36.66 -40.66
C GLN A 72 -6.47 35.93 -41.96
N LEU A 73 -7.06 34.75 -42.17
CA LEU A 73 -6.87 33.90 -43.35
C LEU A 73 -8.21 33.68 -44.06
N PRO A 74 -8.26 33.69 -45.41
CA PRO A 74 -9.44 33.30 -46.18
C PRO A 74 -9.92 31.89 -45.80
N PRO A 75 -11.24 31.61 -45.78
CA PRO A 75 -11.78 30.30 -45.40
C PRO A 75 -11.14 29.12 -46.15
N GLU A 76 -10.81 29.33 -47.42
CA GLU A 76 -10.16 28.34 -48.30
C GLU A 76 -8.74 27.94 -47.85
N GLN A 77 -8.05 28.79 -47.08
CA GLN A 77 -6.71 28.52 -46.56
C GLN A 77 -6.72 27.93 -45.14
N ARG A 78 -7.90 27.86 -44.51
CA ARG A 78 -8.06 27.33 -43.14
C ARG A 78 -8.09 25.82 -43.07
N THR A 79 -8.41 25.15 -44.17
CA THR A 79 -8.30 23.69 -44.28
C THR A 79 -7.59 23.33 -45.57
N LYS A 80 -6.63 22.41 -45.48
CA LYS A 80 -5.94 21.90 -46.67
C LYS A 80 -5.63 20.43 -46.47
N LYS A 81 -6.04 19.60 -47.45
CA LYS A 81 -5.61 18.21 -47.53
C LYS A 81 -4.17 18.18 -48.05
N ILE A 82 -3.28 17.60 -47.28
CA ILE A 82 -1.86 17.54 -47.55
C ILE A 82 -1.45 16.10 -47.29
N LYS A 83 -1.39 15.27 -48.33
CA LYS A 83 -0.96 13.86 -48.23
C LYS A 83 0.57 13.75 -48.34
N PHE A 84 1.31 14.46 -47.50
CA PHE A 84 2.78 14.41 -47.47
C PHE A 84 3.26 13.88 -46.12
N GLY A 85 4.15 12.90 -46.14
CA GLY A 85 4.65 12.23 -44.93
C GLY A 85 3.52 11.62 -44.10
N SER A 86 3.53 11.90 -42.79
CA SER A 86 2.52 11.46 -41.83
C SER A 86 1.32 12.40 -41.70
N LEU A 87 1.37 13.61 -42.28
CA LEU A 87 0.26 14.56 -42.27
C LEU A 87 -0.76 14.17 -43.35
N ASN A 88 -2.06 14.24 -43.03
CA ASN A 88 -3.15 13.98 -43.96
C ASN A 88 -3.89 15.29 -44.32
N ASN A 89 -4.21 16.10 -43.31
CA ASN A 89 -4.75 17.44 -43.49
C ASN A 89 -4.43 18.32 -42.27
N TYR A 90 -4.60 19.64 -42.43
CA TYR A 90 -4.71 20.54 -41.30
C TYR A 90 -6.04 21.31 -41.35
N THR A 91 -6.54 21.71 -40.18
CA THR A 91 -7.71 22.57 -40.01
C THR A 91 -7.45 23.65 -38.97
N LEU A 92 -7.77 24.90 -39.29
CA LEU A 92 -7.66 26.07 -38.41
C LEU A 92 -9.05 26.56 -38.01
N VAL A 93 -9.30 26.68 -36.71
CA VAL A 93 -10.60 27.10 -36.16
C VAL A 93 -10.40 28.23 -35.15
N ALA A 94 -11.26 29.26 -35.19
CA ALA A 94 -11.31 30.28 -34.15
C ALA A 94 -12.27 29.81 -33.06
N VAL A 95 -11.80 29.75 -31.81
CA VAL A 95 -12.59 29.36 -30.65
C VAL A 95 -12.41 30.43 -29.58
N GLY A 96 -13.40 31.33 -29.45
CA GLY A 96 -13.33 32.48 -28.55
C GLY A 96 -12.15 33.40 -28.89
N SER A 97 -11.26 33.64 -27.91
CA SER A 97 -10.04 34.44 -28.08
C SER A 97 -8.81 33.64 -28.56
N ARG A 98 -8.99 32.40 -29.03
CA ARG A 98 -7.90 31.50 -29.44
C ARG A 98 -8.04 31.06 -30.88
N ALA A 99 -6.90 30.87 -31.55
CA ALA A 99 -6.84 30.15 -32.81
C ALA A 99 -6.33 28.72 -32.53
N ARG A 100 -7.08 27.72 -32.99
CA ARG A 100 -6.75 26.30 -32.85
C ARG A 100 -6.33 25.72 -34.19
N ALA A 101 -5.15 25.12 -34.26
CA ALA A 101 -4.70 24.31 -35.38
C ALA A 101 -4.82 22.83 -35.05
N VAL A 102 -5.53 22.08 -35.87
CA VAL A 102 -5.68 20.62 -35.78
C VAL A 102 -4.97 20.00 -36.96
N LEU A 103 -3.97 19.17 -36.69
CA LEU A 103 -3.22 18.41 -37.68
C LEU A 103 -3.69 16.95 -37.61
N ASP A 104 -4.38 16.47 -38.64
CA ASP A 104 -4.79 15.07 -38.75
C ASP A 104 -3.63 14.25 -39.32
N LEU A 105 -3.25 13.19 -38.62
CA LEU A 105 -2.11 12.33 -38.96
C LEU A 105 -2.58 10.93 -39.36
N ASN A 106 -1.78 10.24 -40.19
CA ASN A 106 -2.00 8.84 -40.54
C ASN A 106 -1.67 7.88 -39.38
N TYR A 107 -0.74 8.27 -38.51
CA TYR A 107 -0.32 7.53 -37.31
C TYR A 107 0.32 8.51 -36.30
N PRO A 108 0.32 8.21 -34.99
CA PRO A 108 0.95 9.08 -33.99
C PRO A 108 2.45 9.21 -34.26
N ILE A 109 2.95 10.45 -34.34
CA ILE A 109 4.37 10.74 -34.58
C ILE A 109 4.88 11.83 -33.64
N PRO A 110 6.14 11.75 -33.17
CA PRO A 110 6.73 12.82 -32.39
C PRO A 110 6.95 14.07 -33.25
N TYR A 111 6.78 15.23 -32.63
CA TYR A 111 7.03 16.53 -33.26
C TYR A 111 7.93 17.41 -32.39
N LEU A 112 8.59 18.36 -33.05
CA LEU A 112 9.35 19.41 -32.40
C LEU A 112 8.75 20.77 -32.78
N GLY A 113 8.31 21.53 -31.77
CA GLY A 113 7.81 22.89 -31.94
C GLY A 113 8.85 23.91 -31.49
N SER A 114 9.09 24.95 -32.29
CA SER A 114 9.98 26.06 -31.93
C SER A 114 9.38 27.40 -32.35
N VAL A 115 9.53 28.41 -31.50
CA VAL A 115 9.14 29.79 -31.79
C VAL A 115 10.39 30.57 -32.21
N SER A 116 10.35 31.15 -33.40
CA SER A 116 11.39 32.04 -33.91
C SER A 116 10.76 33.36 -34.35
N GLY A 117 10.74 34.34 -33.44
CA GLY A 117 10.17 35.66 -33.68
C GLY A 117 8.68 35.59 -34.04
N ARG A 118 8.35 35.88 -35.31
CA ARG A 118 6.98 35.89 -35.86
C ARG A 118 6.51 34.52 -36.36
N VAL A 119 7.36 33.50 -36.35
CA VAL A 119 7.04 32.18 -36.92
C VAL A 119 7.09 31.12 -35.82
N TYR A 120 6.05 30.30 -35.74
CA TYR A 120 6.08 29.05 -34.99
C TYR A 120 6.24 27.89 -35.97
N THR A 121 7.32 27.14 -35.82
CA THR A 121 7.68 26.01 -36.67
C THR A 121 7.41 24.71 -35.92
N ILE A 122 6.67 23.79 -36.54
CA ILE A 122 6.53 22.41 -36.09
C ILE A 122 7.18 21.47 -37.12
N ILE A 123 8.05 20.58 -36.66
CA ILE A 123 8.66 19.53 -37.48
C ILE A 123 8.09 18.19 -37.04
N LEU A 124 7.36 17.55 -37.95
CA LEU A 124 6.83 16.20 -37.86
C LEU A 124 7.91 15.22 -38.32
N ASN A 125 8.29 14.28 -37.46
CA ASN A 125 9.29 13.28 -37.83
C ASN A 125 8.69 12.17 -38.72
N GLY A 126 9.47 11.67 -39.68
CA GLY A 126 9.09 10.52 -40.51
C GLY A 126 9.29 9.18 -39.82
N LYS A 127 8.86 8.11 -40.50
CA LYS A 127 8.94 6.72 -39.99
C LYS A 127 10.41 6.27 -39.91
N SER A 128 11.01 6.35 -38.72
CA SER A 128 12.32 5.73 -38.47
C SER A 128 12.12 4.24 -38.17
N ASN A 129 12.84 3.39 -38.91
CA ASN A 129 12.65 1.93 -38.91
C ASN A 129 13.56 1.19 -37.88
N GLU A 130 14.14 1.89 -36.92
CA GLU A 130 15.13 1.31 -35.97
C GLU A 130 14.52 0.77 -34.67
N LEU A 131 13.20 0.65 -34.55
CA LEU A 131 12.54 0.30 -33.28
C LEU A 131 11.78 -1.05 -33.26
N PHE A 132 11.95 -1.90 -34.28
CA PHE A 132 11.32 -3.22 -34.32
C PHE A 132 12.36 -4.34 -34.55
N GLN A 133 13.19 -4.59 -33.55
CA GLN A 133 13.77 -5.92 -33.34
C GLN A 133 13.14 -6.52 -32.07
N SER A 134 12.52 -7.69 -32.22
CA SER A 134 12.09 -8.52 -31.09
C SER A 134 13.31 -8.88 -30.23
N PRO A 135 13.32 -8.62 -28.92
CA PRO A 135 14.41 -9.08 -28.08
C PRO A 135 14.29 -10.59 -27.86
N LYS A 136 15.37 -11.32 -28.19
CA LYS A 136 15.70 -12.60 -27.55
C LYS A 136 15.80 -12.38 -26.05
N GLU A 137 15.36 -13.39 -25.29
CA GLU A 137 15.44 -13.45 -23.83
C GLU A 137 16.82 -13.03 -23.30
N VAL A 138 16.84 -12.11 -22.34
CA VAL A 138 18.06 -11.76 -21.60
C VAL A 138 17.77 -11.75 -20.11
N LEU A 139 18.56 -12.55 -19.41
CA LEU A 139 18.75 -12.64 -17.97
C LEU A 139 18.89 -11.26 -17.32
N VAL A 140 18.18 -11.08 -16.19
CA VAL A 140 18.22 -9.89 -15.35
C VAL A 140 19.66 -9.67 -14.84
N THR A 141 20.33 -8.64 -15.35
CA THR A 141 21.55 -8.10 -14.76
C THR A 141 21.33 -6.63 -14.39
N ASN A 142 21.79 -6.26 -13.19
CA ASN A 142 21.57 -4.97 -12.53
C ASN A 142 22.41 -3.83 -13.14
N ARG A 143 22.48 -3.72 -14.48
CA ARG A 143 23.17 -2.61 -15.17
C ARG A 143 22.25 -1.38 -15.30
N PRO A 144 22.73 -0.16 -15.03
CA PRO A 144 21.93 1.05 -15.23
C PRO A 144 21.63 1.23 -16.72
N VAL A 145 20.35 1.10 -17.07
CA VAL A 145 19.84 1.33 -18.42
C VAL A 145 19.91 2.83 -18.72
N LYS A 146 20.68 3.23 -19.75
CA LYS A 146 20.70 4.61 -20.28
C LYS A 146 19.39 4.87 -21.01
N THR A 147 18.49 5.62 -20.40
CA THR A 147 17.20 6.07 -20.96
C THR A 147 17.22 7.59 -21.15
N ASN A 148 16.52 8.11 -22.15
CA ASN A 148 16.54 9.55 -22.45
C ASN A 148 15.44 10.35 -21.72
N TYR A 149 14.46 9.66 -21.14
CA TYR A 149 13.33 10.25 -20.45
C TYR A 149 13.13 9.61 -19.08
N GLU A 150 12.41 10.30 -18.20
CA GLU A 150 12.05 9.82 -16.86
C GLU A 150 10.62 10.23 -16.49
N ILE A 151 9.93 9.38 -15.73
CA ILE A 151 8.69 9.72 -15.02
C ILE A 151 9.08 10.37 -13.70
N THR A 152 8.62 11.59 -13.46
CA THR A 152 9.03 12.37 -12.28
C THR A 152 8.07 12.20 -11.12
N HIS A 153 6.78 12.17 -11.39
CA HIS A 153 5.75 12.12 -10.34
C HIS A 153 4.50 11.40 -10.85
N PHE A 154 3.72 10.88 -9.91
CA PHE A 154 2.44 10.23 -10.15
C PHE A 154 1.44 10.66 -9.09
N ASP A 155 0.25 11.05 -9.54
CA ASP A 155 -0.89 11.40 -8.70
C ASP A 155 -2.15 10.70 -9.25
N PHE A 156 -3.11 10.42 -8.38
CA PHE A 156 -4.42 9.88 -8.75
C PHE A 156 -5.53 10.64 -8.06
N ARG A 157 -6.54 11.04 -8.83
CA ARG A 157 -7.68 11.82 -8.32
C ARG A 157 -8.99 11.18 -8.71
N GLY A 158 -9.96 11.18 -7.79
CA GLY A 158 -11.34 10.88 -8.12
C GLY A 158 -11.95 11.98 -9.00
N VAL A 159 -12.80 11.59 -9.95
CA VAL A 159 -13.52 12.48 -10.86
C VAL A 159 -15.02 12.24 -10.70
N GLU A 160 -15.85 13.19 -11.13
CA GLU A 160 -17.31 13.04 -11.14
C GLU A 160 -17.76 11.76 -11.89
N ARG A 161 -18.95 11.26 -11.56
CA ARG A 161 -19.54 10.02 -12.11
C ARG A 161 -18.74 8.73 -11.79
N GLN A 162 -18.17 8.65 -10.58
CA GLN A 162 -17.38 7.49 -10.13
C GLN A 162 -16.17 7.21 -11.05
N GLY A 163 -15.61 8.26 -11.65
CA GLY A 163 -14.42 8.18 -12.49
C GLY A 163 -13.13 8.38 -11.70
N GLY A 164 -12.00 8.09 -12.33
CA GLY A 164 -10.67 8.34 -11.81
C GLY A 164 -9.79 9.01 -12.86
N ARG A 165 -8.79 9.78 -12.43
CA ARG A 165 -7.79 10.41 -13.29
C ARG A 165 -6.41 10.09 -12.75
N ALA A 166 -5.66 9.30 -13.52
CA ALA A 166 -4.23 9.10 -13.30
C ALA A 166 -3.44 10.21 -13.98
N ILE A 167 -2.61 10.92 -13.22
CA ILE A 167 -1.77 12.02 -13.70
C ILE A 167 -0.31 11.60 -13.55
N VAL A 168 0.40 11.49 -14.66
CA VAL A 168 1.81 11.12 -14.70
C VAL A 168 2.62 12.31 -15.20
N ASP A 169 3.46 12.87 -14.34
CA ASP A 169 4.39 13.91 -14.74
C ASP A 169 5.61 13.27 -15.41
N VAL A 170 5.92 13.78 -16.60
CA VAL A 170 6.98 13.27 -17.46
C VAL A 170 8.03 14.32 -17.76
N SER A 171 9.29 13.89 -17.86
CA SER A 171 10.44 14.78 -18.15
C SER A 171 10.30 15.61 -19.43
N SER A 172 9.61 15.10 -20.46
CA SER A 172 9.45 15.73 -21.78
C SER A 172 8.07 15.52 -22.38
N THR A 173 7.62 16.48 -23.19
CA THR A 173 6.36 16.40 -23.95
C THR A 173 6.46 15.48 -25.18
N SER A 174 7.67 15.08 -25.54
CA SER A 174 7.96 14.29 -26.74
C SER A 174 8.15 12.79 -26.48
N ILE A 175 7.79 12.29 -25.29
CA ILE A 175 7.92 10.86 -24.96
C ILE A 175 6.96 10.06 -25.85
N PRO A 176 7.45 9.08 -26.63
CA PRO A 176 6.58 8.17 -27.35
C PRO A 176 5.84 7.28 -26.34
N VAL A 177 4.52 7.32 -26.36
CA VAL A 177 3.66 6.50 -25.50
C VAL A 177 2.84 5.57 -26.37
N ASP A 178 2.85 4.30 -26.04
CA ASP A 178 2.00 3.27 -26.63
C ASP A 178 0.99 2.81 -25.58
N VAL A 179 -0.23 2.52 -26.00
CA VAL A 179 -1.32 2.14 -25.10
C VAL A 179 -1.93 0.85 -25.60
N GLU A 180 -1.88 -0.16 -24.75
CA GLU A 180 -2.54 -1.44 -25.00
C GLU A 180 -3.71 -1.58 -24.05
N GLU A 181 -4.88 -1.89 -24.63
CA GLU A 181 -6.11 -2.17 -23.89
C GLU A 181 -6.33 -3.68 -23.84
N HIS A 182 -6.44 -4.19 -22.63
CA HIS A 182 -6.89 -5.54 -22.31
C HIS A 182 -8.18 -5.46 -21.50
N ASP A 183 -8.97 -6.54 -21.48
CA ASP A 183 -10.38 -6.50 -21.09
C ASP A 183 -10.71 -5.69 -19.81
N THR A 184 -9.90 -5.83 -18.75
CA THR A 184 -10.03 -5.06 -17.50
C THR A 184 -8.75 -4.33 -17.11
N GLU A 185 -7.80 -4.20 -18.03
CA GLU A 185 -6.47 -3.62 -17.78
C GLU A 185 -6.07 -2.67 -18.90
N VAL A 186 -5.55 -1.50 -18.53
CA VAL A 186 -4.95 -0.57 -19.51
C VAL A 186 -3.46 -0.46 -19.22
N VAL A 187 -2.65 -0.82 -20.22
CA VAL A 187 -1.18 -0.79 -20.14
C VAL A 187 -0.68 0.40 -20.96
N VAL A 188 -0.11 1.37 -20.28
CA VAL A 188 0.53 2.54 -20.89
C VAL A 188 2.05 2.35 -20.88
N LYS A 189 2.64 2.23 -22.06
CA LYS A 189 4.08 2.01 -22.28
C LYS A 189 4.74 3.32 -22.67
N PHE A 190 5.53 3.89 -21.77
CA PHE A 190 6.39 5.03 -22.06
C PHE A 190 7.73 4.53 -22.61
N LEU A 191 7.99 4.76 -23.89
CA LEU A 191 9.18 4.23 -24.56
C LEU A 191 10.44 4.99 -24.13
N ASN A 192 11.55 4.28 -23.98
CA ASN A 192 12.86 4.83 -23.59
C ASN A 192 12.83 5.71 -22.32
N THR A 193 11.96 5.35 -21.37
CA THR A 193 11.65 6.13 -20.17
C THR A 193 12.01 5.34 -18.91
N LYS A 194 12.62 6.02 -17.95
CA LYS A 194 12.99 5.48 -16.63
C LYS A 194 11.86 5.63 -15.62
N VAL A 195 11.66 4.59 -14.80
CA VAL A 195 10.84 4.65 -13.58
C VAL A 195 11.76 4.82 -12.36
N PRO A 196 11.62 5.91 -11.57
CA PRO A 196 12.37 6.07 -10.33
C PRO A 196 11.93 5.02 -9.29
N GLN A 197 12.85 4.64 -8.39
CA GLN A 197 12.59 3.59 -7.39
C GLN A 197 11.38 3.91 -6.49
N SER A 198 11.12 5.18 -6.21
CA SER A 198 9.98 5.65 -5.43
C SER A 198 8.61 5.31 -6.04
N LEU A 199 8.55 5.15 -7.37
CA LEU A 199 7.34 4.85 -8.11
C LEU A 199 7.19 3.35 -8.43
N LYS A 200 8.22 2.52 -8.19
CA LYS A 200 8.18 1.05 -8.37
C LYS A 200 7.44 0.34 -7.23
N LYS A 201 6.27 0.85 -6.88
CA LYS A 201 5.37 0.31 -5.85
C LYS A 201 3.97 0.15 -6.42
N ARG A 202 3.14 -0.56 -5.67
CA ARG A 202 1.72 -0.71 -5.97
C ARG A 202 0.96 0.44 -5.33
N PHE A 203 0.17 1.15 -6.12
CA PHE A 203 -0.68 2.24 -5.66
C PHE A 203 -2.11 1.73 -5.59
N ASP A 204 -2.63 1.58 -4.38
CA ASP A 204 -4.06 1.30 -4.17
C ASP A 204 -4.85 2.59 -4.31
N VAL A 205 -5.83 2.59 -5.20
CA VAL A 205 -6.70 3.74 -5.50
C VAL A 205 -8.17 3.44 -5.26
N SER A 206 -8.45 2.37 -4.50
CA SER A 206 -9.80 1.90 -4.19
C SER A 206 -10.65 2.94 -3.45
N ASP A 207 -10.03 3.80 -2.64
CA ASP A 207 -10.69 4.83 -1.83
C ASP A 207 -11.32 5.95 -2.67
N PHE A 208 -10.85 6.12 -3.92
CA PHE A 208 -11.30 7.20 -4.81
C PHE A 208 -12.59 6.89 -5.56
N ARG A 209 -13.29 5.78 -5.24
CA ARG A 209 -14.55 5.34 -5.88
C ARG A 209 -14.44 5.29 -7.41
N SER A 210 -13.28 4.87 -7.91
CA SER A 210 -12.98 4.74 -9.33
C SER A 210 -13.15 3.28 -9.79
N PRO A 211 -13.29 3.00 -11.11
CA PRO A 211 -13.33 1.63 -11.63
C PRO A 211 -11.98 0.91 -11.52
N VAL A 212 -10.89 1.65 -11.35
CA VAL A 212 -9.53 1.13 -11.16
C VAL A 212 -9.27 0.97 -9.67
N LYS A 213 -8.68 -0.16 -9.29
CA LYS A 213 -8.32 -0.48 -7.89
C LYS A 213 -6.84 -0.36 -7.64
N LEU A 214 -6.03 -0.73 -8.62
CA LEU A 214 -4.58 -0.81 -8.48
C LEU A 214 -3.88 -0.17 -9.68
N ILE A 215 -2.85 0.61 -9.41
CA ILE A 215 -1.94 1.14 -10.43
C ILE A 215 -0.52 0.73 -10.08
N THR A 216 0.23 0.27 -11.08
CA THR A 216 1.62 -0.16 -10.89
C THR A 216 2.52 0.43 -11.95
N PHE A 217 3.76 0.74 -11.56
CA PHE A 217 4.82 1.15 -12.49
C PHE A 217 5.95 0.13 -12.47
N GLN A 218 6.36 -0.33 -13.64
CA GLN A 218 7.43 -1.30 -13.81
C GLN A 218 8.43 -0.81 -14.87
N GLN A 219 9.70 -1.16 -14.67
CA GLN A 219 10.73 -0.96 -15.69
C GLN A 219 10.91 -2.27 -16.45
N ILE A 220 10.60 -2.27 -17.75
CA ILE A 220 10.78 -3.43 -18.62
C ILE A 220 11.76 -3.03 -19.74
N GLY A 221 13.00 -3.53 -19.65
CA GLY A 221 14.08 -3.10 -20.52
C GLY A 221 14.31 -1.59 -20.45
N LYS A 222 14.19 -0.90 -21.59
CA LYS A 222 14.31 0.57 -21.68
C LYS A 222 13.01 1.34 -21.45
N ASN A 223 11.88 0.64 -21.29
CA ASN A 223 10.55 1.26 -21.25
C ASN A 223 9.97 1.24 -19.84
N ALA A 224 9.15 2.24 -19.54
CA ALA A 224 8.35 2.30 -18.33
C ALA A 224 6.93 1.85 -18.65
N HIS A 225 6.43 0.83 -17.95
CA HIS A 225 5.07 0.34 -18.10
C HIS A 225 4.26 0.79 -16.89
N MET A 226 3.18 1.52 -17.14
CA MET A 226 2.15 1.82 -16.16
C MET A 226 0.93 0.95 -16.47
N THR A 227 0.51 0.12 -15.52
CA THR A 227 -0.68 -0.72 -15.67
C THR A 227 -1.76 -0.28 -14.69
N LEU A 228 -2.96 0.00 -15.21
CA LEU A 228 -4.16 0.26 -14.44
C LEU A 228 -5.03 -1.00 -14.41
N PHE A 229 -5.29 -1.54 -13.22
CA PHE A 229 -6.11 -2.74 -13.02
C PHE A 229 -7.50 -2.37 -12.52
N GLY A 230 -8.55 -2.75 -13.26
CA GLY A 230 -9.94 -2.59 -12.87
C GLY A 230 -10.65 -3.92 -12.59
N GLU A 231 -11.76 -3.87 -11.85
CA GLU A 231 -12.62 -5.04 -11.59
C GLU A 231 -13.70 -5.24 -12.68
N ARG A 232 -13.97 -4.19 -13.47
CA ARG A 232 -15.03 -4.16 -14.48
C ARG A 232 -14.50 -3.45 -15.73
N TYR A 233 -15.19 -3.63 -16.86
CA TYR A 233 -14.90 -2.85 -18.07
C TYR A 233 -15.08 -1.36 -17.79
N PHE A 234 -14.10 -0.56 -18.21
CA PHE A 234 -14.13 0.90 -18.07
C PHE A 234 -13.70 1.55 -19.37
N SER A 235 -14.31 2.70 -19.66
CA SER A 235 -13.87 3.57 -20.74
C SER A 235 -12.65 4.35 -20.26
N HIS A 236 -11.72 4.60 -21.17
CA HIS A 236 -10.56 5.41 -20.87
C HIS A 236 -10.37 6.51 -21.92
N ASN A 237 -9.97 7.69 -21.47
CA ASN A 237 -9.55 8.80 -22.33
C ASN A 237 -8.12 9.16 -21.99
N ILE A 238 -7.26 9.11 -22.99
CA ILE A 238 -5.82 9.36 -22.83
C ILE A 238 -5.45 10.60 -23.61
N TYR A 239 -4.81 11.52 -22.91
CA TYR A 239 -4.35 12.77 -23.49
C TYR A 239 -3.16 13.28 -22.69
N GLN A 240 -2.31 14.04 -23.37
CA GLN A 240 -1.17 14.67 -22.75
C GLN A 240 -1.30 16.18 -22.86
N VAL A 241 -1.16 16.87 -21.73
CA VAL A 241 -1.14 18.33 -21.67
C VAL A 241 0.17 18.75 -21.05
N ASN A 242 1.01 19.42 -21.83
CA ASN A 242 2.37 19.76 -21.44
C ASN A 242 3.15 18.50 -21.00
N LYS A 243 3.76 18.55 -19.82
CA LYS A 243 4.53 17.46 -19.20
C LYS A 243 3.66 16.54 -18.34
N GLN A 244 2.33 16.60 -18.46
CA GLN A 244 1.42 15.74 -17.72
C GLN A 244 0.68 14.83 -18.67
N PHE A 245 0.86 13.53 -18.49
CA PHE A 245 0.12 12.50 -19.19
C PHE A 245 -1.07 12.10 -18.33
N MET A 246 -2.28 12.23 -18.86
CA MET A 246 -3.52 11.99 -18.13
C MET A 246 -4.26 10.80 -18.72
N VAL A 247 -4.68 9.88 -17.84
CA VAL A 247 -5.55 8.76 -18.16
C VAL A 247 -6.82 8.91 -17.32
N ASP A 248 -7.89 9.34 -17.97
CA ASP A 248 -9.22 9.41 -17.38
C ASP A 248 -9.90 8.06 -17.55
N VAL A 249 -10.38 7.48 -16.46
CA VAL A 249 -11.10 6.21 -16.43
C VAL A 249 -12.52 6.43 -15.94
N ILE A 250 -13.50 5.92 -16.67
CA ILE A 250 -14.93 6.11 -16.39
C ILE A 250 -15.61 4.74 -16.45
N PRO A 251 -16.44 4.35 -15.46
CA PRO A 251 -17.15 3.09 -15.50
C PRO A 251 -18.11 3.05 -16.69
N LEU A 252 -18.13 1.92 -17.42
CA LEU A 252 -19.10 1.68 -18.48
C LEU A 252 -20.41 1.14 -17.88
N THR A 253 -21.54 1.57 -18.43
CA THR A 253 -22.85 0.99 -18.09
C THR A 253 -23.01 -0.39 -18.73
N GLN A 254 -23.90 -1.23 -18.20
CA GLN A 254 -24.13 -2.59 -18.71
C GLN A 254 -24.49 -2.61 -20.20
N GLU A 255 -25.29 -1.64 -20.65
CA GLU A 255 -25.66 -1.46 -22.06
C GLU A 255 -24.45 -1.07 -22.93
N GLU A 256 -23.58 -0.19 -22.44
CA GLU A 256 -22.35 0.20 -23.14
C GLU A 256 -21.32 -0.94 -23.18
N ILE A 257 -21.27 -1.81 -22.15
CA ILE A 257 -20.43 -3.02 -22.12
C ILE A 257 -20.91 -4.03 -23.16
N GLU A 258 -22.22 -4.24 -23.29
CA GLU A 258 -22.80 -5.07 -24.34
C GLU A 258 -22.51 -4.49 -25.72
N GLN A 259 -22.64 -3.17 -25.90
CA GLN A 259 -22.27 -2.50 -27.15
C GLN A 259 -20.77 -2.54 -27.46
N ALA A 260 -19.88 -2.47 -26.46
CA ALA A 260 -18.44 -2.59 -26.63
C ALA A 260 -18.03 -4.02 -27.00
N LYS A 261 -18.66 -5.03 -26.38
CA LYS A 261 -18.54 -6.45 -26.78
C LYS A 261 -19.06 -6.68 -28.21
N LEU A 262 -20.13 -5.99 -28.61
CA LEU A 262 -20.66 -6.03 -29.98
C LEU A 262 -19.74 -5.32 -30.99
N LYS A 263 -19.07 -4.21 -30.61
CA LYS A 263 -18.12 -3.46 -31.45
C LYS A 263 -16.78 -4.17 -31.68
N LYS A 264 -16.43 -5.18 -30.88
CA LYS A 264 -15.20 -6.00 -31.01
C LYS A 264 -15.33 -7.20 -31.97
N LYS A 265 -16.35 -7.27 -32.85
CA LYS A 265 -16.35 -8.22 -33.97
C LYS A 265 -15.42 -7.71 -35.08
N VAL A 266 -14.14 -8.07 -35.02
CA VAL A 266 -13.19 -7.81 -36.12
C VAL A 266 -13.51 -8.77 -37.26
N PHE A 267 -14.06 -8.23 -38.35
CA PHE A 267 -14.32 -9.00 -39.57
C PHE A 267 -13.04 -9.07 -40.41
N SER A 268 -12.53 -10.27 -40.65
CA SER A 268 -11.23 -10.55 -41.29
C SER A 268 -11.36 -11.34 -42.59
N GLY A 269 -12.58 -11.64 -43.02
CA GLY A 269 -12.86 -12.43 -44.20
C GLY A 269 -12.39 -11.77 -45.50
N ARG A 270 -12.05 -12.61 -46.50
CA ARG A 270 -11.86 -12.16 -47.90
C ARG A 270 -13.07 -11.34 -48.34
N ARG A 271 -12.80 -10.23 -49.03
CA ARG A 271 -13.84 -9.29 -49.47
C ARG A 271 -14.62 -9.86 -50.63
N ILE A 272 -15.93 -9.69 -50.59
CA ILE A 272 -16.88 -10.15 -51.60
C ILE A 272 -17.84 -9.05 -51.99
N SER A 273 -18.34 -9.15 -53.22
CA SER A 273 -19.44 -8.35 -53.73
C SER A 273 -20.52 -9.30 -54.21
N LEU A 274 -21.74 -9.15 -53.69
CA LEU A 274 -22.88 -10.02 -53.96
C LEU A 274 -24.07 -9.16 -54.37
N ASN A 275 -24.83 -9.60 -55.37
CA ASN A 275 -26.07 -8.94 -55.76
C ASN A 275 -27.11 -10.00 -56.08
N PHE A 276 -28.07 -10.19 -55.17
CA PHE A 276 -29.13 -11.17 -55.31
C PHE A 276 -30.49 -10.50 -55.14
N GLN A 277 -31.43 -10.92 -55.99
CA GLN A 277 -32.83 -10.55 -55.90
C GLN A 277 -33.63 -11.81 -55.62
N ASN A 278 -34.38 -11.83 -54.51
CA ASN A 278 -35.27 -12.92 -54.11
C ASN A 278 -34.64 -14.33 -54.17
N ILE A 279 -33.47 -14.49 -53.55
CA ILE A 279 -32.77 -15.78 -53.47
C ILE A 279 -33.09 -16.48 -52.14
N SER A 280 -33.19 -17.82 -52.14
CA SER A 280 -33.37 -18.57 -50.90
C SER A 280 -32.16 -18.43 -49.99
N ILE A 281 -32.38 -18.28 -48.67
CA ILE A 281 -31.29 -18.10 -47.70
C ILE A 281 -30.31 -19.28 -47.73
N ARG A 282 -30.82 -20.51 -47.87
CA ARG A 282 -29.99 -21.72 -47.98
C ARG A 282 -29.06 -21.68 -49.20
N ALA A 283 -29.55 -21.20 -50.35
CA ALA A 283 -28.72 -21.05 -51.54
C ALA A 283 -27.61 -19.99 -51.34
N VAL A 284 -27.91 -18.88 -50.65
CA VAL A 284 -26.89 -17.88 -50.31
C VAL A 284 -25.83 -18.44 -49.37
N LEU A 285 -26.26 -19.18 -48.34
CA LEU A 285 -25.34 -19.82 -47.39
C LEU A 285 -24.46 -20.85 -48.09
N GLN A 286 -25.00 -21.62 -49.03
CA GLN A 286 -24.22 -22.57 -49.83
C GLN A 286 -23.21 -21.86 -50.73
N LEU A 287 -23.61 -20.78 -51.42
CA LEU A 287 -22.68 -19.98 -52.23
C LEU A 287 -21.54 -19.37 -51.38
N LEU A 288 -21.85 -18.93 -50.16
CA LEU A 288 -20.83 -18.47 -49.21
C LEU A 288 -19.91 -19.61 -48.75
N ALA A 289 -20.46 -20.81 -48.50
CA ALA A 289 -19.68 -22.00 -48.19
C ALA A 289 -18.71 -22.36 -49.31
N ASP A 290 -19.20 -22.41 -50.56
CA ASP A 290 -18.42 -22.72 -51.75
C ASP A 290 -17.30 -21.70 -52.00
N PHE A 291 -17.60 -20.41 -51.79
CA PHE A 291 -16.62 -19.34 -51.98
C PHE A 291 -15.53 -19.33 -50.89
N THR A 292 -15.89 -19.64 -49.64
CA THR A 292 -14.98 -19.54 -48.49
C THR A 292 -14.29 -20.85 -48.16
N GLY A 293 -14.76 -21.97 -48.71
CA GLY A 293 -14.28 -23.33 -48.43
C GLY A 293 -14.67 -23.85 -47.04
N ILE A 294 -15.65 -23.23 -46.37
CA ILE A 294 -16.11 -23.65 -45.03
C ILE A 294 -17.30 -24.61 -45.15
N ASN A 295 -17.33 -25.65 -44.31
CA ASN A 295 -18.47 -26.57 -44.29
C ASN A 295 -19.63 -25.95 -43.50
N ILE A 296 -20.71 -25.59 -44.19
CA ILE A 296 -21.93 -25.04 -43.58
C ILE A 296 -23.03 -26.09 -43.61
N VAL A 297 -23.68 -26.30 -42.46
CA VAL A 297 -24.91 -27.10 -42.35
C VAL A 297 -26.05 -26.17 -41.95
N ALA A 298 -27.00 -25.95 -42.84
CA ALA A 298 -28.22 -25.21 -42.55
C ALA A 298 -29.35 -26.20 -42.20
N SER A 299 -30.09 -25.95 -41.12
CA SER A 299 -31.26 -26.76 -40.77
C SER A 299 -32.42 -26.54 -41.76
N ASP A 300 -33.37 -27.47 -41.78
CA ASP A 300 -34.64 -27.36 -42.52
C ASP A 300 -35.52 -26.18 -42.06
N ARG A 301 -35.33 -25.76 -40.81
CA ARG A 301 -35.96 -24.58 -40.19
C ARG A 301 -35.46 -23.25 -40.74
N VAL A 302 -34.32 -23.24 -41.44
CA VAL A 302 -33.82 -22.04 -42.13
C VAL A 302 -34.65 -21.81 -43.39
N GLN A 303 -35.75 -21.07 -43.24
CA GLN A 303 -36.70 -20.73 -44.31
C GLN A 303 -36.68 -19.23 -44.61
N GLY A 304 -37.05 -18.87 -45.84
CA GLY A 304 -37.15 -17.48 -46.28
C GLY A 304 -36.29 -17.17 -47.50
N ASN A 305 -36.63 -16.03 -48.12
CA ASN A 305 -35.88 -15.46 -49.24
C ASN A 305 -35.30 -14.11 -48.82
N ILE A 306 -34.17 -13.76 -49.40
CA ILE A 306 -33.46 -12.50 -49.13
C ILE A 306 -33.12 -11.81 -50.44
N THR A 307 -33.25 -10.49 -50.45
CA THR A 307 -32.73 -9.61 -51.50
C THR A 307 -31.60 -8.81 -50.88
N LEU A 308 -30.39 -8.93 -51.43
CA LEU A 308 -29.20 -8.30 -50.84
C LEU A 308 -28.24 -7.80 -51.92
N ARG A 309 -27.71 -6.60 -51.70
CA ARG A 309 -26.64 -6.02 -52.52
C ARG A 309 -25.50 -5.59 -51.60
N LEU A 310 -24.41 -6.34 -51.64
CA LEU A 310 -23.20 -6.12 -50.86
C LEU A 310 -22.07 -5.78 -51.81
N ASN A 311 -21.28 -4.75 -51.48
CA ASN A 311 -20.15 -4.32 -52.31
C ASN A 311 -18.89 -4.20 -51.46
N ASN A 312 -17.86 -5.00 -51.79
CA ASN A 312 -16.54 -4.97 -51.18
C ASN A 312 -16.56 -5.14 -49.65
N ILE A 313 -17.37 -6.07 -49.16
CA ILE A 313 -17.58 -6.38 -47.73
C ILE A 313 -16.88 -7.70 -47.39
N PRO A 314 -16.16 -7.84 -46.26
CA PRO A 314 -15.67 -9.14 -45.76
C PRO A 314 -16.77 -10.20 -45.68
N TRP A 315 -16.51 -11.43 -46.13
CA TRP A 315 -17.55 -12.48 -46.18
C TRP A 315 -18.16 -12.83 -44.82
N ASP A 316 -17.40 -12.72 -43.75
CA ASP A 316 -17.82 -12.97 -42.37
C ASP A 316 -18.76 -11.87 -41.86
N GLN A 317 -18.55 -10.63 -42.31
CA GLN A 317 -19.48 -9.53 -42.11
C GLN A 317 -20.76 -9.73 -42.93
N ALA A 318 -20.64 -10.15 -44.20
CA ALA A 318 -21.78 -10.48 -45.05
C ALA A 318 -22.65 -11.59 -44.44
N LEU A 319 -22.01 -12.66 -43.94
CA LEU A 319 -22.69 -13.75 -43.24
C LEU A 319 -23.41 -13.26 -41.98
N ASP A 320 -22.77 -12.43 -41.15
CA ASP A 320 -23.38 -11.87 -39.94
C ASP A 320 -24.63 -11.02 -40.26
N ILE A 321 -24.59 -10.21 -41.34
CA ILE A 321 -25.73 -9.43 -41.81
C ILE A 321 -26.90 -10.33 -42.24
N ILE A 322 -26.60 -11.41 -42.99
CA ILE A 322 -27.62 -12.36 -43.44
C ILE A 322 -28.28 -13.05 -42.25
N LEU A 323 -27.47 -13.51 -41.30
CA LEU A 323 -27.96 -14.22 -40.11
C LEU A 323 -28.82 -13.31 -39.23
N THR A 324 -28.34 -12.10 -38.93
CA THR A 324 -29.05 -11.14 -38.06
C THR A 324 -30.37 -10.66 -38.69
N THR A 325 -30.41 -10.45 -40.00
CA THR A 325 -31.62 -9.98 -40.70
C THR A 325 -32.75 -11.02 -40.67
N GLN A 326 -32.41 -12.31 -40.61
CA GLN A 326 -33.36 -13.42 -40.68
C GLN A 326 -33.58 -14.12 -39.31
N GLY A 327 -33.06 -13.55 -38.22
CA GLY A 327 -33.18 -14.12 -36.87
C GLY A 327 -32.47 -15.47 -36.70
N LEU A 328 -31.44 -15.71 -37.51
CA LEU A 328 -30.64 -16.93 -37.50
C LEU A 328 -29.37 -16.72 -36.66
N ALA A 329 -28.84 -17.82 -36.15
CA ALA A 329 -27.57 -17.86 -35.46
C ALA A 329 -26.65 -18.92 -36.05
N LYS A 330 -25.36 -18.78 -35.77
CA LYS A 330 -24.33 -19.75 -36.14
C LYS A 330 -23.68 -20.32 -34.89
N ARG A 331 -23.41 -21.62 -34.89
CA ARG A 331 -22.55 -22.30 -33.92
C ARG A 331 -21.46 -23.04 -34.68
N GLN A 332 -20.22 -22.89 -34.25
CA GLN A 332 -19.09 -23.56 -34.87
C GLN A 332 -18.63 -24.70 -33.98
N ASN A 333 -18.72 -25.93 -34.49
CA ASN A 333 -18.20 -27.13 -33.85
C ASN A 333 -17.06 -27.67 -34.71
N GLY A 334 -15.83 -27.29 -34.37
CA GLY A 334 -14.64 -27.67 -35.14
C GLY A 334 -14.66 -27.13 -36.57
N ASN A 335 -14.65 -28.04 -37.55
CA ASN A 335 -14.60 -27.74 -38.98
C ASN A 335 -15.98 -27.51 -39.64
N VAL A 336 -17.07 -27.62 -38.87
CA VAL A 336 -18.44 -27.48 -39.38
C VAL A 336 -19.13 -26.31 -38.69
N MET A 337 -19.76 -25.45 -39.48
CA MET A 337 -20.58 -24.34 -39.01
C MET A 337 -22.05 -24.69 -39.18
N VAL A 338 -22.77 -24.83 -38.06
CA VAL A 338 -24.19 -25.10 -38.04
C VAL A 338 -24.94 -23.77 -37.98
N ILE A 339 -25.92 -23.61 -38.87
CA ILE A 339 -26.79 -22.44 -38.96
C ILE A 339 -28.23 -22.89 -38.71
N ASP A 340 -28.84 -22.31 -37.69
CA ASP A 340 -30.22 -22.57 -37.28
C ASP A 340 -30.86 -21.30 -36.72
N THR A 341 -32.14 -21.35 -36.38
CA THR A 341 -32.86 -20.28 -35.69
C THR A 341 -32.31 -20.05 -34.29
N GLN A 342 -32.30 -18.79 -33.83
CA GLN A 342 -31.85 -18.45 -32.47
C GLN A 342 -32.60 -19.25 -31.39
N LYS A 343 -33.92 -19.45 -31.57
CA LYS A 343 -34.76 -20.20 -30.64
C LYS A 343 -34.30 -21.65 -30.48
N SER A 344 -34.00 -22.34 -31.58
CA SER A 344 -33.58 -23.74 -31.51
C SER A 344 -32.26 -23.92 -30.76
N PHE A 345 -31.31 -22.98 -30.88
CA PHE A 345 -30.08 -23.03 -30.09
C PHE A 345 -30.32 -22.80 -28.60
N SER A 346 -31.17 -21.85 -28.23
CA SER A 346 -31.54 -21.63 -26.83
C SER A 346 -32.21 -22.86 -26.23
N ASP A 347 -33.15 -23.48 -26.95
CA ASP A 347 -33.88 -24.68 -26.50
C ASP A 347 -32.91 -25.87 -26.32
N MET A 348 -31.97 -26.07 -27.25
CA MET A 348 -30.93 -27.11 -27.15
C MET A 348 -30.00 -26.89 -25.95
N GLU A 349 -29.59 -25.64 -25.70
CA GLU A 349 -28.72 -25.27 -24.58
C GLU A 349 -29.42 -25.47 -23.23
N GLU A 350 -30.68 -25.04 -23.13
CA GLU A 350 -31.50 -25.29 -21.95
C GLU A 350 -31.67 -26.79 -21.69
N GLN A 351 -31.95 -27.58 -22.74
CA GLN A 351 -32.09 -29.02 -22.62
C GLN A 351 -30.78 -29.72 -22.24
N GLN A 352 -29.65 -29.25 -22.75
CA GLN A 352 -28.33 -29.76 -22.39
C GLN A 352 -27.99 -29.45 -20.93
N LEU A 353 -28.24 -28.22 -20.46
CA LEU A 353 -28.05 -27.85 -19.07
C LEU A 353 -28.98 -28.62 -18.13
N LYS A 354 -30.25 -28.82 -18.51
CA LYS A 354 -31.19 -29.68 -17.78
C LYS A 354 -30.69 -31.13 -17.71
N SER A 355 -30.16 -31.66 -18.81
CA SER A 355 -29.57 -33.00 -18.86
C SER A 355 -28.36 -33.12 -17.93
N GLN A 356 -27.43 -32.16 -17.98
CA GLN A 356 -26.27 -32.13 -17.09
C GLN A 356 -26.68 -32.03 -15.61
N ASN A 357 -27.61 -31.14 -15.28
CA ASN A 357 -28.17 -31.03 -13.93
C ASN A 357 -28.87 -32.32 -13.50
N LYS A 358 -29.57 -32.99 -14.42
CA LYS A 358 -30.22 -34.28 -14.13
C LYS A 358 -29.19 -35.38 -13.90
N ILE A 359 -28.10 -35.42 -14.66
CA ILE A 359 -26.98 -36.35 -14.46
C ILE A 359 -26.37 -36.13 -13.07
N GLN A 360 -26.00 -34.88 -12.74
CA GLN A 360 -25.45 -34.54 -11.41
C GLN A 360 -26.40 -34.93 -10.27
N LYS A 361 -27.72 -34.71 -10.44
CA LYS A 361 -28.74 -35.13 -9.46
C LYS A 361 -28.91 -36.64 -9.34
N LEU A 362 -28.59 -37.40 -10.38
CA LEU A 362 -28.69 -38.86 -10.42
C LEU A 362 -27.38 -39.56 -10.03
N GLU A 363 -26.30 -38.81 -9.79
CA GLU A 363 -25.07 -39.39 -9.28
C GLU A 363 -25.31 -40.11 -7.94
N PRO A 364 -24.77 -41.33 -7.78
CA PRO A 364 -24.87 -42.07 -6.52
C PRO A 364 -24.04 -41.38 -5.44
N VAL A 365 -24.56 -41.38 -4.21
CA VAL A 365 -23.82 -40.92 -3.04
C VAL A 365 -22.83 -42.00 -2.60
N ARG A 366 -21.63 -41.59 -2.22
CA ARG A 366 -20.60 -42.44 -1.62
C ARG A 366 -20.22 -41.91 -0.25
N SER A 367 -19.81 -42.82 0.63
CA SER A 367 -19.39 -42.47 1.98
C SER A 367 -17.87 -42.67 2.12
N GLU A 368 -17.21 -41.72 2.77
CA GLU A 368 -15.78 -41.76 3.01
C GLU A 368 -15.43 -41.27 4.42
N LEU A 369 -14.43 -41.90 5.01
CA LEU A 369 -13.85 -41.53 6.29
C LEU A 369 -12.48 -40.90 6.05
N ILE A 370 -12.29 -39.68 6.54
CA ILE A 370 -11.05 -38.93 6.41
C ILE A 370 -10.50 -38.65 7.82
N GLN A 371 -9.28 -39.13 8.08
CA GLN A 371 -8.58 -38.85 9.33
C GLN A 371 -7.82 -37.52 9.25
N ILE A 372 -7.94 -36.70 10.29
CA ILE A 372 -7.30 -35.38 10.40
C ILE A 372 -6.14 -35.47 11.40
N ASN A 373 -4.98 -34.91 11.06
CA ASN A 373 -3.74 -35.10 11.81
C ASN A 373 -3.35 -33.88 12.66
N TYR A 374 -3.46 -32.68 12.11
CA TYR A 374 -2.98 -31.44 12.72
C TYR A 374 -4.13 -30.50 13.11
N ALA A 375 -5.15 -30.38 12.27
CA ALA A 375 -6.32 -29.57 12.53
C ALA A 375 -7.38 -30.32 13.38
N LYS A 376 -8.30 -29.56 13.98
CA LYS A 376 -9.48 -30.15 14.64
C LYS A 376 -10.54 -30.48 13.59
N ALA A 377 -11.02 -31.72 13.57
CA ALA A 377 -12.06 -32.18 12.66
C ALA A 377 -13.36 -31.37 12.80
N THR A 378 -13.67 -30.88 14.01
CA THR A 378 -14.83 -30.01 14.28
C THR A 378 -14.76 -28.70 13.52
N ASP A 379 -13.61 -28.04 13.50
CA ASP A 379 -13.44 -26.73 12.85
C ASP A 379 -13.53 -26.88 11.33
N LEU A 380 -12.93 -27.93 10.77
CA LEU A 380 -13.03 -28.26 9.35
C LEU A 380 -14.47 -28.61 8.94
N ALA A 381 -15.21 -29.34 9.76
CA ALA A 381 -16.60 -29.69 9.46
C ALA A 381 -17.53 -28.47 9.45
N ILE A 382 -17.25 -27.44 10.24
CA ILE A 382 -17.98 -26.16 10.19
C ILE A 382 -17.75 -25.49 8.83
N LEU A 383 -16.52 -25.45 8.34
CA LEU A 383 -16.19 -24.89 7.03
C LEU A 383 -16.86 -25.65 5.87
N ILE A 384 -16.90 -26.98 5.94
CA ILE A 384 -17.53 -27.81 4.90
C ILE A 384 -19.06 -27.65 4.89
N LYS A 385 -19.67 -27.43 6.06
CA LYS A 385 -21.14 -27.26 6.22
C LYS A 385 -21.62 -25.82 6.11
N ASP A 386 -20.75 -24.88 5.75
CA ASP A 386 -21.14 -23.48 5.70
C ASP A 386 -22.32 -23.27 4.74
N LYS A 387 -23.38 -22.60 5.22
CA LYS A 387 -24.63 -22.43 4.48
C LYS A 387 -24.49 -21.49 3.28
N GLN A 388 -23.51 -20.58 3.32
CA GLN A 388 -23.31 -19.60 2.25
C GLN A 388 -22.42 -20.14 1.13
N ASN A 389 -21.48 -21.04 1.44
CA ASN A 389 -20.53 -21.60 0.50
C ASN A 389 -20.33 -23.10 0.74
N SER A 390 -21.44 -23.86 0.72
CA SER A 390 -21.43 -25.30 0.95
C SER A 390 -20.69 -26.01 -0.18
N LEU A 391 -19.59 -26.69 0.16
CA LEU A 391 -18.94 -27.64 -0.76
C LEU A 391 -19.76 -28.91 -0.94
N LEU A 392 -20.78 -29.13 -0.11
CA LEU A 392 -21.66 -30.29 -0.18
C LEU A 392 -22.82 -30.06 -1.14
N SER A 393 -23.29 -31.14 -1.77
CA SER A 393 -24.52 -31.15 -2.55
C SER A 393 -25.77 -31.12 -1.65
N ASP A 394 -26.97 -30.98 -2.25
CA ASP A 394 -28.25 -31.09 -1.54
C ASP A 394 -28.41 -32.42 -0.76
N LYS A 395 -27.69 -33.48 -1.18
CA LYS A 395 -27.72 -34.81 -0.53
C LYS A 395 -26.55 -35.01 0.44
N GLY A 396 -25.65 -34.04 0.52
CA GLY A 396 -24.41 -34.13 1.28
C GLY A 396 -24.63 -34.13 2.78
N ARG A 397 -23.94 -35.02 3.48
CA ARG A 397 -23.91 -35.09 4.95
C ARG A 397 -22.48 -35.18 5.43
N VAL A 398 -22.20 -34.49 6.52
CA VAL A 398 -20.91 -34.55 7.22
C VAL A 398 -21.16 -34.80 8.70
N SER A 399 -20.39 -35.70 9.29
CA SER A 399 -20.34 -35.93 10.73
C SER A 399 -18.89 -35.98 11.18
N VAL A 400 -18.65 -35.70 12.46
CA VAL A 400 -17.32 -35.72 13.06
C VAL A 400 -17.32 -36.71 14.21
N ASP A 401 -16.36 -37.62 14.23
CA ASP A 401 -16.01 -38.38 15.44
C ASP A 401 -14.82 -37.68 16.12
N THR A 402 -15.12 -36.99 17.22
CA THR A 402 -14.14 -36.21 17.99
C THR A 402 -13.12 -37.10 18.71
N ARG A 403 -13.47 -38.35 19.05
CA ARG A 403 -12.58 -39.28 19.75
C ARG A 403 -11.45 -39.75 18.86
N THR A 404 -11.71 -39.92 17.56
CA THR A 404 -10.71 -40.37 16.56
C THR A 404 -10.20 -39.23 15.68
N ASN A 405 -10.71 -38.00 15.86
CA ASN A 405 -10.46 -36.84 14.99
C ASN A 405 -10.69 -37.18 13.50
N THR A 406 -11.78 -37.87 13.21
CA THR A 406 -12.16 -38.26 11.84
C THR A 406 -13.42 -37.54 11.37
N ILE A 407 -13.45 -37.22 10.08
CA ILE A 407 -14.62 -36.65 9.39
C ILE A 407 -15.24 -37.75 8.53
N TRP A 408 -16.51 -38.03 8.77
CA TRP A 408 -17.32 -38.90 7.94
C TRP A 408 -18.13 -38.04 6.96
N ILE A 409 -17.92 -38.26 5.66
CA ILE A 409 -18.54 -37.49 4.58
C ILE A 409 -19.35 -38.45 3.72
N GLN A 410 -20.58 -38.06 3.41
CA GLN A 410 -21.45 -38.78 2.48
C GLN A 410 -21.95 -37.80 1.43
N ASP A 411 -21.49 -37.92 0.18
CA ASP A 411 -21.89 -37.05 -0.94
C ASP A 411 -21.59 -37.70 -2.31
N THR A 412 -21.84 -37.00 -3.42
CA THR A 412 -21.46 -37.46 -4.76
C THR A 412 -19.95 -37.62 -4.90
N GLY A 413 -19.52 -38.47 -5.83
CA GLY A 413 -18.09 -38.76 -6.01
C GLY A 413 -17.23 -37.51 -6.20
N THR A 414 -17.66 -36.64 -7.09
CA THR A 414 -16.99 -35.38 -7.42
C THR A 414 -16.84 -34.47 -6.20
N ARG A 415 -17.89 -34.33 -5.37
CA ARG A 415 -17.87 -33.49 -4.16
C ARG A 415 -16.96 -34.04 -3.08
N VAL A 416 -16.98 -35.35 -2.85
CA VAL A 416 -16.08 -35.99 -1.86
C VAL A 416 -14.61 -35.81 -2.28
N ASP A 417 -14.28 -35.88 -3.58
CA ASP A 417 -12.92 -35.62 -4.06
C ASP A 417 -12.47 -34.16 -3.86
N GLU A 418 -13.37 -33.20 -4.10
CA GLU A 418 -13.13 -31.78 -3.84
C GLU A 418 -12.88 -31.52 -2.34
N VAL A 419 -13.72 -32.07 -1.45
CA VAL A 419 -13.56 -31.91 0.00
C VAL A 419 -12.25 -32.57 0.49
N ARG A 420 -11.89 -33.74 -0.06
CA ARG A 420 -10.60 -34.39 0.30
C ARG A 420 -9.41 -33.53 -0.10
N LYS A 421 -9.44 -32.88 -1.27
CA LYS A 421 -8.38 -31.97 -1.71
C LYS A 421 -8.28 -30.77 -0.77
N LEU A 422 -9.42 -30.16 -0.42
CA LEU A 422 -9.46 -29.04 0.52
C LEU A 422 -8.88 -29.42 1.89
N ILE A 423 -9.30 -30.56 2.45
CA ILE A 423 -8.78 -31.03 3.75
C ILE A 423 -7.26 -31.22 3.69
N LYS A 424 -6.72 -31.77 2.61
CA LYS A 424 -5.26 -31.93 2.45
C LYS A 424 -4.50 -30.61 2.42
N GLU A 425 -5.09 -29.55 1.89
CA GLU A 425 -4.48 -28.22 1.86
C GLU A 425 -4.56 -27.52 3.22
N LEU A 426 -5.60 -27.79 4.02
CA LEU A 426 -5.83 -27.17 5.32
C LEU A 426 -5.18 -27.91 6.50
N ASP A 427 -5.05 -29.24 6.43
CA ASP A 427 -4.46 -30.08 7.48
C ASP A 427 -2.92 -30.05 7.42
N VAL A 428 -2.36 -28.87 7.69
CA VAL A 428 -0.90 -28.62 7.73
C VAL A 428 -0.44 -28.35 9.17
N PRO A 429 0.79 -28.76 9.54
CA PRO A 429 1.33 -28.50 10.87
C PRO A 429 1.47 -26.99 11.14
N VAL A 430 0.99 -26.56 12.30
CA VAL A 430 1.17 -25.18 12.76
C VAL A 430 2.62 -24.92 13.17
N LYS A 431 3.18 -23.80 12.72
CA LYS A 431 4.52 -23.35 13.15
C LYS A 431 4.47 -22.92 14.63
N GLN A 432 5.58 -23.12 15.33
CA GLN A 432 5.78 -22.67 16.71
C GLN A 432 6.70 -21.45 16.76
N VAL A 433 6.54 -20.64 17.79
CA VAL A 433 7.35 -19.44 18.07
C VAL A 433 7.84 -19.50 19.51
N LEU A 434 9.15 -19.35 19.68
CA LEU A 434 9.80 -19.04 20.96
C LEU A 434 9.79 -17.52 21.14
N ILE A 435 9.30 -17.04 22.27
CA ILE A 435 9.28 -15.63 22.63
C ILE A 435 10.17 -15.45 23.86
N GLU A 436 11.15 -14.56 23.75
CA GLU A 436 12.02 -14.15 24.85
C GLU A 436 11.83 -12.66 25.11
N ALA A 437 11.39 -12.31 26.32
CA ALA A 437 11.42 -10.93 26.79
C ALA A 437 12.66 -10.72 27.67
N ARG A 438 13.20 -9.51 27.68
CA ARG A 438 14.23 -9.08 28.62
C ARG A 438 13.83 -7.75 29.21
N ILE A 439 13.73 -7.70 30.53
CA ILE A 439 13.44 -6.48 31.28
C ILE A 439 14.71 -6.14 32.02
N VAL A 440 15.28 -4.98 31.71
CA VAL A 440 16.53 -4.49 32.29
C VAL A 440 16.20 -3.26 33.11
N GLN A 441 16.53 -3.29 34.40
CA GLN A 441 16.41 -2.15 35.29
C GLN A 441 17.79 -1.77 35.82
N VAL A 442 18.14 -0.50 35.72
CA VAL A 442 19.38 0.07 36.25
C VAL A 442 19.02 1.16 37.23
N THR A 443 19.52 1.05 38.46
CA THR A 443 19.40 2.07 39.49
C THR A 443 20.79 2.59 39.83
N LYS A 444 21.00 3.90 39.71
CA LYS A 444 22.24 4.58 40.12
C LYS A 444 21.93 5.61 41.19
N ASP A 445 22.50 5.41 42.36
CA ASP A 445 22.36 6.29 43.52
C ASP A 445 23.68 7.03 43.78
N PHE A 446 23.60 8.34 43.99
CA PHE A 446 24.72 9.19 44.39
C PHE A 446 24.28 10.01 45.60
N ALA A 447 25.06 9.97 46.68
CA ALA A 447 24.82 10.74 47.88
C ALA A 447 26.11 11.43 48.34
N GLN A 448 26.01 12.71 48.65
CA GLN A 448 27.10 13.52 49.19
C GLN A 448 26.59 14.27 50.43
N ASP A 449 27.28 14.15 51.56
CA ASP A 449 27.03 14.90 52.78
C ASP A 449 28.32 15.60 53.21
N LEU A 450 28.29 16.93 53.29
CA LEU A 450 29.39 17.75 53.74
C LEU A 450 28.91 18.76 54.77
N GLY A 451 29.47 18.71 55.98
CA GLY A 451 29.06 19.60 57.06
C GLY A 451 30.05 19.68 58.20
N ILE A 452 29.85 20.71 59.04
CA ILE A 452 30.62 20.95 60.24
C ILE A 452 29.67 21.03 61.42
N ARG A 453 30.00 20.33 62.51
CA ARG A 453 29.25 20.31 63.77
C ARG A 453 30.07 21.02 64.84
N TRP A 454 29.42 21.94 65.55
CA TRP A 454 29.99 22.64 66.70
C TRP A 454 29.40 22.03 67.97
N GLY A 455 30.26 21.66 68.92
CA GLY A 455 29.89 21.11 70.22
C GLY A 455 30.46 21.94 71.36
N VAL A 456 29.70 22.07 72.45
CA VAL A 456 30.21 22.62 73.72
C VAL A 456 30.03 21.53 74.78
N SER A 457 31.12 20.99 75.31
CA SER A 457 31.12 19.86 76.24
C SER A 457 31.73 20.23 77.60
N LYS A 458 31.28 19.60 78.71
CA LYS A 458 31.91 19.70 80.04
C LYS A 458 32.47 18.32 80.43
N PRO A 459 33.71 18.18 80.93
CA PRO A 459 34.33 16.91 81.23
C PRO A 459 33.78 16.38 82.56
N GLN A 460 32.60 15.78 82.48
CA GLN A 460 32.24 14.69 83.37
C GLN A 460 31.20 13.75 82.76
N HIS A 461 30.52 14.16 81.68
CA HIS A 461 29.77 13.26 80.81
C HIS A 461 29.92 13.74 79.36
N LEU A 462 30.34 12.85 78.48
CA LEU A 462 30.25 13.03 77.03
C LEU A 462 28.75 13.06 76.67
N SER A 463 28.08 14.20 76.89
CA SER A 463 26.67 14.39 76.54
C SER A 463 26.57 14.70 75.05
N GLY A 464 26.77 13.64 74.27
CA GLY A 464 26.69 13.61 72.83
C GLY A 464 26.68 12.14 72.44
N THR A 465 25.54 11.48 72.64
CA THR A 465 25.31 10.11 72.19
C THR A 465 25.48 10.05 70.67
N LEU A 466 26.63 9.53 70.23
CA LEU A 466 26.89 9.17 68.85
C LEU A 466 26.18 7.85 68.55
N ALA A 467 24.88 7.93 68.29
CA ALA A 467 24.08 6.79 67.86
C ALA A 467 23.85 6.87 66.35
N GLY A 468 24.60 6.05 65.60
CA GLY A 468 24.24 5.63 64.24
C GLY A 468 25.03 6.30 63.11
N ALA A 469 25.77 5.44 62.39
CA ALA A 469 26.55 5.67 61.16
C ALA A 469 27.79 6.57 61.30
N ASN A 470 28.98 6.02 61.06
CA ASN A 470 30.24 6.77 60.99
C ASN A 470 30.45 7.29 59.56
N PRO A 471 30.17 8.57 59.25
CA PRO A 471 30.94 9.28 58.23
C PRO A 471 32.39 9.38 58.70
N ALA A 472 33.34 9.60 57.79
CA ALA A 472 34.70 9.96 58.17
C ALA A 472 34.63 11.34 58.87
N THR A 473 34.70 11.34 60.19
CA THR A 473 34.66 12.55 61.01
C THR A 473 36.05 12.89 61.51
N VAL A 474 36.41 14.17 61.43
CA VAL A 474 37.65 14.73 62.00
C VAL A 474 37.24 15.75 63.05
N GLY A 475 37.47 15.42 64.32
CA GLY A 475 37.21 16.28 65.48
C GLY A 475 38.48 17.02 65.93
N ILE A 476 38.38 18.34 66.15
CA ILE A 476 39.43 19.19 66.71
C ILE A 476 38.86 19.91 67.94
N ALA A 477 39.49 19.75 69.10
CA ALA A 477 39.20 20.54 70.29
C ALA A 477 39.86 21.93 70.12
N LEU A 478 39.05 22.97 69.98
CA LEU A 478 39.52 24.32 69.63
C LEU A 478 39.95 25.14 70.84
N ALA A 479 39.26 25.01 71.97
CA ALA A 479 39.55 25.80 73.17
C ALA A 479 38.94 25.21 74.45
N GLN A 480 39.63 25.39 75.58
CA GLN A 480 39.07 25.19 76.92
C GLN A 480 38.63 26.54 77.48
N LEU A 481 37.31 26.79 77.50
CA LEU A 481 36.71 27.92 78.20
C LEU A 481 36.62 27.60 79.70
N GLY A 482 36.80 28.61 80.56
CA GLY A 482 36.81 28.46 82.03
C GLY A 482 35.61 27.69 82.59
N ASN A 483 35.78 27.07 83.76
CA ASN A 483 34.88 26.05 84.35
C ASN A 483 34.83 24.73 83.55
N ASN A 484 35.96 24.31 82.98
CA ASN A 484 36.10 23.06 82.25
C ASN A 484 35.08 22.94 81.11
N ILE A 485 34.95 23.93 80.24
CA ILE A 485 34.09 23.86 79.06
C ILE A 485 34.99 23.69 77.83
N LEU A 486 34.77 22.67 77.01
CA LEU A 486 35.50 22.44 75.77
C LEU A 486 34.64 22.89 74.57
N LEU A 487 35.26 23.63 73.66
CA LEU A 487 34.68 23.95 72.35
C LEU A 487 35.25 22.97 71.33
N ASP A 488 34.38 22.17 70.74
CA ASP A 488 34.72 21.10 69.82
C ASP A 488 34.21 21.44 68.41
N LEU A 489 35.05 21.18 67.41
CA LEU A 489 34.74 21.29 65.98
C LEU A 489 34.87 19.93 65.34
N GLU A 490 33.79 19.44 64.72
CA GLU A 490 33.80 18.17 64.00
C GLU A 490 33.46 18.41 62.52
N LEU A 491 34.38 18.09 61.62
CA LEU A 491 34.13 18.05 60.18
C LEU A 491 33.66 16.65 59.78
N SER A 492 32.52 16.57 59.09
CA SER A 492 32.01 15.33 58.50
C SER A 492 31.93 15.46 56.98
N ALA A 493 32.53 14.51 56.26
CA ALA A 493 32.42 14.39 54.81
C ALA A 493 32.13 12.94 54.41
N LEU A 494 31.13 12.75 53.55
CA LEU A 494 30.75 11.45 52.99
C LEU A 494 30.35 11.65 51.53
N GLU A 495 30.89 10.80 50.66
CA GLU A 495 30.41 10.62 49.29
C GLU A 495 30.21 9.12 49.08
N SER A 496 29.05 8.76 48.52
CA SER A 496 28.62 7.38 48.32
C SER A 496 28.01 7.24 46.94
N GLU A 497 28.48 6.25 46.18
CA GLU A 497 27.91 5.86 44.89
C GLU A 497 27.43 4.41 44.96
N GLY A 498 26.21 4.16 44.49
CA GLY A 498 25.60 2.84 44.35
C GLY A 498 25.16 2.58 42.92
N LEU A 499 25.41 1.37 42.40
CA LEU A 499 24.90 0.90 41.12
C LEU A 499 24.25 -0.48 41.31
N ALA A 500 23.02 -0.62 40.86
CA ALA A 500 22.30 -1.88 40.85
C ALA A 500 21.74 -2.14 39.44
N GLU A 501 21.97 -3.35 38.92
CA GLU A 501 21.41 -3.82 37.65
C GLU A 501 20.59 -5.08 37.89
N LEU A 502 19.36 -5.10 37.39
CA LEU A 502 18.42 -6.21 37.49
C LEU A 502 17.96 -6.62 36.09
N ILE A 503 18.18 -7.88 35.72
CA ILE A 503 17.74 -8.45 34.44
C ILE A 503 16.74 -9.56 34.71
N SER A 504 15.55 -9.47 34.11
CA SER A 504 14.52 -10.52 34.13
C SER A 504 14.23 -10.99 32.70
N SER A 505 14.34 -12.29 32.45
CA SER A 505 14.22 -12.86 31.08
C SER A 505 13.22 -14.02 30.97
N PRO A 506 11.89 -13.75 31.01
CA PRO A 506 10.91 -14.80 30.81
C PRO A 506 10.92 -15.30 29.35
N LYS A 507 10.83 -16.63 29.18
CA LYS A 507 10.82 -17.30 27.87
C LYS A 507 9.67 -18.29 27.81
N LEU A 508 8.97 -18.34 26.66
CA LEU A 508 7.92 -19.33 26.42
C LEU A 508 7.85 -19.72 24.95
N ILE A 509 7.31 -20.90 24.67
CA ILE A 509 7.04 -21.38 23.31
C ILE A 509 5.53 -21.53 23.16
N THR A 510 4.99 -21.08 22.03
CA THR A 510 3.58 -21.29 21.69
C THR A 510 3.40 -21.52 20.19
N ALA A 511 2.26 -22.09 19.81
CA ALA A 511 1.89 -22.27 18.41
C ALA A 511 1.36 -20.95 17.82
N ASN A 512 1.39 -20.84 16.49
CA ASN A 512 0.82 -19.71 15.77
C ASN A 512 -0.65 -19.48 16.16
N GLN A 513 -1.01 -18.23 16.47
CA GLN A 513 -2.34 -17.79 16.91
C GLN A 513 -2.84 -18.37 18.25
N GLN A 514 -1.97 -19.02 19.03
CA GLN A 514 -2.35 -19.55 20.35
C GLN A 514 -1.82 -18.65 21.47
N PRO A 515 -2.69 -18.15 22.37
CA PRO A 515 -2.26 -17.36 23.51
C PRO A 515 -1.46 -18.23 24.49
N ALA A 516 -0.41 -17.67 25.07
CA ALA A 516 0.39 -18.32 26.09
C ALA A 516 0.81 -17.35 27.18
N VAL A 517 0.90 -17.84 28.40
CA VAL A 517 1.21 -17.05 29.60
C VAL A 517 2.26 -17.78 30.44
N ILE A 518 3.25 -17.03 30.93
CA ILE A 518 4.18 -17.45 31.98
C ILE A 518 4.12 -16.43 33.12
N GLU A 519 3.95 -16.91 34.36
CA GLU A 519 3.90 -16.08 35.58
C GLU A 519 4.86 -16.65 36.62
N SER A 520 5.57 -15.78 37.35
CA SER A 520 6.40 -16.14 38.49
C SER A 520 6.30 -15.06 39.57
N GLY A 521 5.95 -15.43 40.79
CA GLY A 521 5.80 -14.48 41.89
C GLY A 521 5.05 -15.08 43.08
N GLN A 522 4.40 -14.22 43.85
CA GLN A 522 3.68 -14.60 45.06
C GLN A 522 2.33 -13.88 45.16
N GLU A 523 1.42 -14.42 45.97
CA GLU A 523 0.13 -13.82 46.25
C GLU A 523 0.15 -13.17 47.64
N VAL A 524 -0.23 -11.90 47.71
CA VAL A 524 -0.29 -11.10 48.94
C VAL A 524 -1.74 -11.04 49.41
N PRO A 525 -2.06 -11.43 50.65
CA PRO A 525 -3.42 -11.35 51.19
C PRO A 525 -3.78 -9.91 51.60
N TYR A 526 -4.95 -9.44 51.18
CA TYR A 526 -5.57 -8.17 51.54
C TYR A 526 -6.88 -8.43 52.27
N GLN A 527 -7.21 -7.62 53.28
CA GLN A 527 -8.53 -7.65 53.91
C GLN A 527 -9.48 -6.73 53.14
N GLU A 528 -10.59 -7.27 52.65
CA GLU A 528 -11.64 -6.51 51.96
C GLU A 528 -12.95 -6.59 52.76
N ALA A 529 -13.68 -5.48 52.82
CA ALA A 529 -15.00 -5.45 53.43
C ALA A 529 -16.00 -6.07 52.45
N THR A 530 -16.64 -7.17 52.85
CA THR A 530 -17.71 -7.80 52.07
C THR A 530 -18.99 -6.96 52.16
N SER A 531 -19.92 -7.18 51.23
CA SER A 531 -21.22 -6.50 51.20
C SER A 531 -22.09 -6.72 52.45
N SER A 532 -21.76 -7.71 53.29
CA SER A 532 -22.41 -7.98 54.58
C SER A 532 -21.75 -7.30 55.78
N GLY A 533 -20.66 -6.54 55.57
CA GLY A 533 -19.87 -5.91 56.64
C GLY A 533 -18.86 -6.82 57.31
N ALA A 534 -18.77 -8.10 56.91
CA ALA A 534 -17.71 -9.01 57.37
C ALA A 534 -16.40 -8.76 56.61
N THR A 535 -15.25 -9.01 57.25
CA THR A 535 -13.94 -8.97 56.59
C THR A 535 -13.66 -10.28 55.86
N ALA A 536 -13.33 -10.21 54.56
CA ALA A 536 -12.85 -11.35 53.78
C ALA A 536 -11.39 -11.13 53.37
N VAL A 537 -10.65 -12.22 53.19
CA VAL A 537 -9.26 -12.17 52.69
C VAL A 537 -9.27 -12.38 51.18
N ALA A 538 -8.80 -11.40 50.42
CA ALA A 538 -8.61 -11.45 48.98
C ALA A 538 -7.12 -11.50 48.63
N PHE A 539 -6.71 -12.37 47.72
CA PHE A 539 -5.31 -12.49 47.30
C PHE A 539 -5.05 -11.61 46.07
N LYS A 540 -4.04 -10.74 46.14
CA LYS A 540 -3.53 -9.99 44.99
C LYS A 540 -2.18 -10.56 44.56
N LYS A 541 -2.07 -10.86 43.27
CA LYS A 541 -0.83 -11.34 42.68
C LYS A 541 0.21 -10.21 42.62
N ALA A 542 1.44 -10.53 42.99
CA ALA A 542 2.62 -9.75 42.68
C ALA A 542 3.57 -10.65 41.89
N VAL A 543 3.47 -10.59 40.56
CA VAL A 543 4.15 -11.51 39.63
C VAL A 543 4.97 -10.76 38.57
N LEU A 544 6.01 -11.42 38.09
CA LEU A 544 6.55 -11.20 36.75
C LEU A 544 5.74 -12.06 35.78
N SER A 545 5.06 -11.43 34.83
CA SER A 545 4.20 -12.10 33.85
C SER A 545 4.53 -11.68 32.42
N LEU A 546 4.50 -12.65 31.50
CA LEU A 546 4.52 -12.44 30.06
C LEU A 546 3.33 -13.20 29.46
N ASN A 547 2.38 -12.46 28.91
CA ASN A 547 1.26 -12.95 28.13
C ASN A 547 1.44 -12.52 26.67
N VAL A 548 1.40 -13.48 25.76
CA VAL A 548 1.61 -13.25 24.34
C VAL A 548 0.68 -14.09 23.47
N THR A 549 0.17 -13.46 22.41
CA THR A 549 -0.47 -14.15 21.29
C THR A 549 0.29 -13.82 20.01
N PRO A 550 1.09 -14.75 19.45
CA PRO A 550 1.84 -14.49 18.23
C PRO A 550 1.05 -14.86 16.98
N GLN A 551 1.32 -14.16 15.89
CA GLN A 551 0.84 -14.43 14.55
C GLN A 551 1.99 -14.31 13.56
N ILE A 552 2.28 -15.41 12.85
CA ILE A 552 3.32 -15.46 11.83
C ILE A 552 2.75 -14.96 10.50
N THR A 553 3.41 -13.99 9.89
CA THR A 553 3.06 -13.45 8.57
C THR A 553 3.73 -14.26 7.43
N PRO A 554 3.23 -14.16 6.18
CA PRO A 554 3.83 -14.85 5.03
C PRO A 554 5.30 -14.49 4.76
N ASP A 555 5.75 -13.29 5.17
CA ASP A 555 7.14 -12.82 5.07
C ASP A 555 8.02 -13.22 6.27
N ASN A 556 7.60 -14.21 7.07
CA ASN A 556 8.30 -14.72 8.26
C ASN A 556 8.56 -13.67 9.36
N LYS A 557 7.67 -12.68 9.50
CA LYS A 557 7.64 -11.80 10.68
C LYS A 557 6.62 -12.33 11.68
N VAL A 558 6.76 -11.89 12.93
CA VAL A 558 5.88 -12.27 14.02
C VAL A 558 5.20 -11.01 14.54
N LEU A 559 3.89 -10.92 14.31
CA LEU A 559 3.03 -9.96 14.98
C LEU A 559 2.70 -10.52 16.36
N MET A 560 2.85 -9.74 17.41
CA MET A 560 2.62 -10.19 18.78
C MET A 560 1.73 -9.19 19.50
N ALA A 561 0.63 -9.68 20.06
CA ALA A 561 -0.06 -8.97 21.13
C ALA A 561 0.62 -9.34 22.46
N LEU A 562 1.24 -8.36 23.10
CA LEU A 562 2.07 -8.54 24.29
C LEU A 562 1.44 -7.82 25.48
N LYS A 563 1.40 -8.51 26.62
CA LYS A 563 1.19 -7.93 27.93
C LYS A 563 2.29 -8.42 28.86
N ILE A 564 3.18 -7.52 29.26
CA ILE A 564 4.27 -7.81 30.19
C ILE A 564 4.00 -7.02 31.45
N ASN A 565 4.04 -7.69 32.60
CA ASN A 565 3.88 -7.05 33.89
C ASN A 565 4.98 -7.54 34.84
N GLN A 566 5.46 -6.63 35.69
CA GLN A 566 6.44 -6.90 36.72
C GLN A 566 6.01 -6.18 38.00
N ASP A 567 5.58 -6.97 38.97
CA ASP A 567 5.19 -6.48 40.29
C ASP A 567 6.28 -6.77 41.33
N VAL A 568 6.50 -5.84 42.24
CA VAL A 568 7.41 -5.98 43.38
C VAL A 568 6.70 -5.58 44.66
N VAL A 569 6.76 -6.44 45.69
CA VAL A 569 6.16 -6.16 46.99
C VAL A 569 7.08 -5.27 47.83
N LEU A 570 6.62 -4.08 48.20
CA LEU A 570 7.35 -3.13 49.02
C LEU A 570 7.11 -3.41 50.50
N ARG A 571 7.96 -4.25 51.10
CA ARG A 571 7.80 -4.74 52.49
C ARG A 571 7.92 -3.65 53.57
N LEU A 572 8.56 -2.52 53.26
CA LEU A 572 8.77 -1.40 54.19
C LEU A 572 7.66 -0.34 54.08
N GLU A 573 6.89 -0.35 53.00
CA GLU A 573 5.82 0.60 52.74
C GLU A 573 4.47 -0.08 52.98
N THR A 574 4.10 -0.17 54.26
CA THR A 574 2.82 -0.77 54.68
C THR A 574 1.81 0.30 55.05
N TYR A 575 0.58 0.16 54.54
CA TYR A 575 -0.57 0.92 55.02
C TYR A 575 -1.49 -0.01 55.81
N ASN A 576 -1.80 0.31 57.06
CA ASN A 576 -2.57 -0.55 57.98
C ASN A 576 -2.03 -1.99 58.10
N GLY A 577 -0.70 -2.16 58.07
CA GLY A 577 -0.05 -3.48 58.15
C GLY A 577 -0.06 -4.30 56.85
N VAL A 578 -0.58 -3.75 55.75
CA VAL A 578 -0.62 -4.39 54.44
C VAL A 578 0.45 -3.76 53.52
N PRO A 579 1.34 -4.55 52.89
CA PRO A 579 2.40 -4.01 52.04
C PRO A 579 1.84 -3.47 50.72
N ALA A 580 2.46 -2.38 50.22
CA ALA A 580 2.20 -1.87 48.88
C ALA A 580 2.84 -2.76 47.80
N ILE A 581 2.27 -2.76 46.59
CA ILE A 581 2.80 -3.45 45.42
C ILE A 581 3.16 -2.38 44.38
N ALA A 582 4.43 -2.36 43.97
CA ALA A 582 4.90 -1.53 42.87
C ALA A 582 4.74 -2.32 41.56
N THR A 583 3.92 -1.82 40.65
CA THR A 583 3.59 -2.47 39.38
C THR A 583 4.21 -1.73 38.20
N LYS A 584 4.85 -2.46 37.30
CA LYS A 584 5.33 -2.00 35.99
C LYS A 584 4.66 -2.82 34.91
N GLU A 585 3.90 -2.19 34.01
CA GLU A 585 3.12 -2.89 32.99
C GLU A 585 3.29 -2.24 31.61
N ILE A 586 3.38 -3.08 30.57
CA ILE A 586 3.31 -2.67 29.17
C ILE A 586 2.35 -3.60 28.42
N GLN A 587 1.42 -3.00 27.68
CA GLN A 587 0.52 -3.69 26.76
C GLN A 587 0.65 -3.08 25.38
N THR A 588 1.05 -3.88 24.38
CA THR A 588 1.31 -3.38 23.03
C THR A 588 1.16 -4.46 21.97
N ASN A 589 0.94 -4.03 20.73
CA ASN A 589 0.96 -4.89 19.55
C ASN A 589 2.17 -4.49 18.69
N VAL A 590 3.06 -5.42 18.42
CA VAL A 590 4.30 -5.15 17.68
C VAL A 590 4.56 -6.20 16.60
N LEU A 591 5.07 -5.76 15.45
CA LEU A 591 5.54 -6.63 14.38
C LEU A 591 7.07 -6.67 14.39
N VAL A 592 7.64 -7.86 14.54
CA VAL A 592 9.10 -8.05 14.66
C VAL A 592 9.57 -9.12 13.68
N SER A 593 10.73 -8.94 13.08
CA SER A 593 11.32 -9.97 12.22
C SER A 593 11.78 -11.18 13.02
N ASN A 594 11.74 -12.36 12.42
CA ASN A 594 12.23 -13.59 13.05
C ASN A 594 13.69 -13.46 13.53
N GLY A 595 13.91 -13.70 14.82
CA GLY A 595 15.22 -13.69 15.48
C GLY A 595 15.78 -12.30 15.81
N GLN A 596 15.06 -11.22 15.49
CA GLN A 596 15.49 -9.85 15.81
C GLN A 596 14.94 -9.39 17.15
N THR A 597 15.74 -8.60 17.87
CA THR A 597 15.34 -7.97 19.13
C THR A 597 14.86 -6.54 18.85
N ILE A 598 13.73 -6.16 19.45
CA ILE A 598 13.24 -4.78 19.44
C ILE A 598 13.06 -4.28 20.87
N VAL A 599 13.27 -2.98 21.08
CA VAL A 599 12.91 -2.28 22.32
C VAL A 599 11.44 -1.92 22.25
N LEU A 600 10.64 -2.45 23.18
CA LEU A 600 9.21 -2.14 23.27
C LEU A 600 8.96 -0.76 23.88
N GLY A 601 9.83 -0.37 24.82
CA GLY A 601 9.75 0.90 25.53
C GLY A 601 10.64 0.90 26.77
N GLY A 602 10.59 2.02 27.48
CA GLY A 602 11.32 2.20 28.73
C GLY A 602 10.87 3.44 29.50
N ILE A 603 11.33 3.53 30.75
CA ILE A 603 11.06 4.65 31.67
C ILE A 603 12.40 5.09 32.25
N TYR A 604 12.68 6.39 32.19
CA TYR A 604 13.83 7.01 32.84
C TYR A 604 13.32 8.03 33.86
N GLN A 605 13.73 7.88 35.11
CA GLN A 605 13.39 8.76 36.21
C GLN A 605 14.67 9.27 36.88
N GLN A 606 14.68 10.56 37.24
CA GLN A 606 15.78 11.17 37.95
C GLN A 606 15.24 12.03 39.10
N ASP A 607 15.61 11.67 40.32
CA ASP A 607 15.27 12.40 41.53
C ASP A 607 16.51 13.10 42.08
N LYS A 608 16.45 14.44 42.18
CA LYS A 608 17.51 15.26 42.76
C LYS A 608 17.02 15.92 44.03
N SER A 609 17.71 15.67 45.14
CA SER A 609 17.47 16.34 46.41
C SER A 609 18.70 17.16 46.80
N LYS A 610 18.46 18.37 47.29
CA LYS A 610 19.51 19.20 47.90
C LYS A 610 18.98 19.82 49.17
N THR A 611 19.48 19.34 50.30
CA THR A 611 19.11 19.81 51.63
C THR A 611 20.25 20.64 52.19
N ILE A 612 19.95 21.85 52.66
CA ILE A 612 20.94 22.72 53.32
C ILE A 612 20.42 23.04 54.72
N VAL A 613 21.04 22.43 55.73
CA VAL A 613 20.80 22.77 57.13
C VAL A 613 21.82 23.82 57.54
N ARG A 614 21.39 24.94 58.11
CA ARG A 614 22.31 26.04 58.46
C ARG A 614 21.87 26.77 59.71
N VAL A 615 22.83 27.35 60.43
CA VAL A 615 22.55 28.27 61.54
C VAL A 615 22.05 29.60 60.97
N PRO A 616 20.91 30.13 61.43
CA PRO A 616 20.44 31.47 61.04
C PRO A 616 21.52 32.53 61.29
N PHE A 617 21.61 33.55 60.43
CA PHE A 617 22.67 34.57 60.41
C PHE A 617 24.08 34.05 60.04
N PHE A 618 24.68 33.15 60.82
CA PHE A 618 26.07 32.70 60.63
C PHE A 618 26.29 31.88 59.35
N GLY A 619 25.31 31.07 58.94
CA GLY A 619 25.39 30.30 57.69
C GLY A 619 25.25 31.14 56.40
N GLN A 620 25.02 32.46 56.52
CA GLN A 620 24.89 33.39 55.39
C GLN A 620 26.13 34.25 55.15
N LEU A 621 27.09 34.22 56.08
CA LEU A 621 28.30 35.03 55.98
C LEU A 621 29.17 34.57 54.80
N PRO A 622 29.73 35.50 54.00
CA PRO A 622 30.68 35.15 52.97
C PRO A 622 31.93 34.52 53.59
N VAL A 623 32.55 33.56 52.90
CA VAL A 623 33.75 32.81 53.33
C VAL A 623 33.52 31.85 54.51
N VAL A 624 33.04 32.35 55.66
CA VAL A 624 32.92 31.57 56.90
C VAL A 624 31.59 30.85 57.05
N GLY A 625 30.56 31.19 56.26
CA GLY A 625 29.24 30.57 56.35
C GLY A 625 29.23 29.06 56.04
N ASN A 626 30.24 28.55 55.34
CA ASN A 626 30.42 27.11 55.13
C ASN A 626 30.73 26.34 56.43
N LEU A 627 31.28 27.01 57.44
CA LEU A 627 31.52 26.41 58.76
C LEU A 627 30.23 26.27 59.59
N PHE A 628 29.13 26.89 59.15
CA PHE A 628 27.85 26.93 59.86
C PHE A 628 26.70 26.34 59.03
N LYS A 629 27.03 25.51 58.03
CA LYS A 629 26.05 24.80 57.19
C LYS A 629 26.47 23.35 56.96
N ASN A 630 25.48 22.48 56.87
CA ASN A 630 25.59 21.13 56.33
C ASN A 630 24.82 21.12 54.98
N THR A 631 25.47 20.61 53.94
CA THR A 631 24.88 20.42 52.61
C THR A 631 24.82 18.94 52.28
N GLN A 632 23.60 18.44 52.03
CA GLN A 632 23.32 17.10 51.55
C GLN A 632 22.82 17.16 50.11
N ILE A 633 23.43 16.39 49.21
CA ILE A 633 23.04 16.26 47.82
C ILE A 633 22.75 14.78 47.56
N GLY A 634 21.55 14.47 47.08
CA GLY A 634 21.17 13.15 46.61
C GLY A 634 20.78 13.20 45.13
N ILE A 635 21.29 12.27 44.33
CA ILE A 635 20.88 12.07 42.94
C ILE A 635 20.58 10.59 42.77
N LYS A 636 19.34 10.26 42.42
CA LYS A 636 18.90 8.90 42.11
C LYS A 636 18.42 8.85 40.66
N ASN A 637 18.98 7.93 39.88
CA ASN A 637 18.56 7.67 38.51
C ASN A 637 18.04 6.24 38.40
N ASP A 638 16.81 6.08 37.92
CA ASP A 638 16.18 4.80 37.68
C ASP A 638 15.84 4.67 36.18
N GLU A 639 16.38 3.64 35.53
CA GLU A 639 16.13 3.33 34.12
C GLU A 639 15.52 1.93 33.99
N LEU A 640 14.48 1.81 33.17
CA LEU A 640 13.81 0.56 32.83
C LEU A 640 13.74 0.44 31.31
N LEU A 641 14.19 -0.67 30.75
CA LEU A 641 14.09 -1.00 29.33
C LEU A 641 13.50 -2.39 29.15
N ILE A 642 12.57 -2.53 28.20
CA ILE A 642 11.92 -3.81 27.88
C ILE A 642 12.22 -4.18 26.44
N PHE A 643 12.80 -5.35 26.25
CA PHE A 643 13.16 -5.92 24.95
C PHE A 643 12.33 -7.17 24.67
N ILE A 644 12.01 -7.42 23.40
CA ILE A 644 11.36 -8.67 22.96
C ILE A 644 12.09 -9.24 21.75
N THR A 645 12.23 -10.56 21.72
CA THR A 645 12.85 -11.31 20.63
C THR A 645 12.00 -12.55 20.30
N PRO A 646 11.25 -12.56 19.19
CA PRO A 646 10.57 -13.77 18.72
C PRO A 646 11.48 -14.61 17.82
N LYS A 647 11.36 -15.93 17.89
CA LYS A 647 12.07 -16.88 17.04
C LYS A 647 11.14 -18.00 16.58
N ILE A 648 10.91 -18.10 15.28
CA ILE A 648 10.12 -19.18 14.67
C ILE A 648 10.94 -20.48 14.72
N ILE A 649 10.35 -21.53 15.29
CA ILE A 649 10.97 -22.85 15.39
C ILE A 649 10.65 -23.63 14.12
N THR A 650 11.67 -23.90 13.31
CA THR A 650 11.54 -24.60 12.02
C THR A 650 11.98 -26.06 12.07
N ASN A 651 12.62 -26.51 13.16
CA ASN A 651 13.19 -27.85 13.25
C ASN A 651 12.89 -28.50 14.61
N SER A 652 12.33 -29.72 14.59
CA SER A 652 12.00 -30.52 15.78
C SER A 652 13.25 -31.07 16.51
N LEU A 653 14.43 -30.97 15.91
CA LEU A 653 15.69 -31.53 16.41
C LEU A 653 16.58 -30.57 17.22
N SER A 654 16.17 -29.31 17.42
CA SER A 654 16.95 -28.29 18.16
C SER A 654 16.55 -28.12 19.63
N ILE A 655 15.74 -29.03 20.19
CA ILE A 655 15.30 -28.99 21.60
C ILE A 655 16.44 -29.40 22.56
N THR A 656 17.59 -29.86 22.06
CA THR A 656 18.64 -30.49 22.87
C THR A 656 19.51 -29.53 23.71
N THR A 657 19.37 -28.21 23.62
CA THR A 657 20.18 -27.33 24.47
C THR A 657 19.41 -26.11 24.95
N ILE A 658 18.58 -26.32 25.97
CA ILE A 658 18.47 -25.32 27.04
C ILE A 658 19.84 -25.34 27.72
N GLU A 659 20.83 -24.60 27.18
CA GLU A 659 22.12 -24.47 27.84
C GLU A 659 21.88 -23.99 29.25
N GLY A 660 22.33 -24.82 30.20
CA GLY A 660 22.30 -24.51 31.61
C GLY A 660 22.89 -23.13 31.85
N ILE A 661 22.21 -22.38 32.70
CA ILE A 661 22.58 -21.09 33.25
C ILE A 661 24.08 -21.11 33.57
N LYS A 662 24.91 -20.47 32.74
CA LYS A 662 26.27 -20.13 33.14
C LYS A 662 26.15 -19.01 34.18
N PRO A 663 26.67 -19.19 35.40
CA PRO A 663 26.70 -18.11 36.37
C PRO A 663 27.51 -16.96 35.80
N VAL A 664 26.93 -15.76 35.83
CA VAL A 664 27.62 -14.51 35.49
C VAL A 664 28.75 -14.34 36.49
N ARG A 665 30.01 -14.47 36.03
CA ARG A 665 31.16 -13.98 36.78
C ARG A 665 31.17 -12.46 36.64
N PHE A 666 31.14 -11.77 37.77
CA PHE A 666 31.53 -10.37 37.82
C PHE A 666 33.05 -10.32 37.62
N ASP A 667 33.50 -9.69 36.54
CA ASP A 667 34.89 -9.27 36.43
C ASP A 667 35.03 -7.99 37.28
N GLU A 668 35.70 -8.12 38.42
CA GLU A 668 36.15 -6.98 39.22
C GLU A 668 37.19 -6.17 38.41
N LYS A 669 36.96 -4.87 38.28
CA LYS A 669 37.99 -3.88 37.90
C LYS A 669 37.94 -2.69 38.83
#